data_AF-A0A944ZXU9-F1
#
_entry.id   AF-A0A944ZXU9-F1
#
_cell.length_a   1.000
_cell.length_b   1.000
_cell.length_c   1.000
_cell.angle_alpha   90.00
_cell.angle_beta   90.00
_cell.angle_gamma   90.00
#
_symmetry.space_group_name_H-M   'P 1'
#
loop_
_entity.id
_entity.type
_entity.pdbx_description
1 polymer ?
#
loop_
_entity_poly.entity_id
_entity_poly.type
_entity_poly.pdbx_seq_one_letter_code
_entity_poly.pdbx_strand_id
1 'polypeptide(L)'
;MSDTEELVPGFDGESVPLVPERLEESIEWVIDTYRKHQLKRVSCWLAETLPKGKRSLMPVVLLDINPVMHRQSLLERVFPAPRIINEDLLDVNLLKIMLDAGSGMGKTTFLKCYLETLLEKPAHKTYSLPVYFHLGNLPEGGRFDQFRHGVNREIIDVVLLEQEDNPDLTLDEGLLESTVNSIFNTSRCMFLLDGFDQLHTQDRFRFFMESFLEDNAFRSNFVLLASQGFNFGSLSTDAVVKRGESAAFQMAFQEIDPKDSSTYLGEAAKNLAIKDLGLYTPELLQVPILLSMIRDLSENEILEGLKNRMEIYSAWFRFKLQSANPSADENWVENCLDQLCEISYQLMVEGRQQRFLDVEPGYEKSTLEGKTLLVSEGNVAPWWEGILQQTNRRWEYRHPSFQEFLTGRYLQKSNSWKDIVRKNCGDEKWHEAIKILAGGVSGKELFDILIEEGEVMLAGNSLPEVGDLPKGQGLLVRQLLKYQCRETLPQFSPCRKVSVQEVIQCNETEYLENLLSRLLKREHRDSRILFSVLELILAKHGLDFHQLLDTFDFEPLKKLEELKEFLSEVAELEKEGRATLKKFGEMSTVPEGKFIYQDEVDEEDQVILKEFSIMKFPVTNALYQQFDPQHQNRFPRYSFAGDQPVIGINYYEAVVFALWMGLRLPTEQEWEKAARGTDGKTYPWGEPMGYEKGFANTCDFMECKTSPVLELDQGMSPYGCYDMAGNVWEWCMQKNVSKHSTQRIVRGGSWMNYLVHAKCVFRNSFDPAERYLAVGLRCVEAPQYTEIERDDTDDL
;
A
#
# COMPACT_ATOMS: atom_id res chain seq x y z
N MET A 1 -68.65 10.45 51.32
CA MET A 1 -69.26 11.59 50.60
C MET A 1 -68.83 11.41 49.16
N SER A 2 -69.57 10.57 48.44
CA SER A 2 -70.74 10.93 47.60
C SER A 2 -70.24 11.34 46.21
N ASP A 3 -70.11 10.42 45.26
CA ASP A 3 -71.16 9.73 44.47
C ASP A 3 -71.68 10.57 43.29
N THR A 4 -71.85 9.86 42.16
CA THR A 4 -72.58 10.18 40.90
C THR A 4 -71.92 11.17 39.93
N GLU A 5 -71.95 11.01 38.61
CA GLU A 5 -72.43 10.05 37.59
C GLU A 5 -71.86 10.63 36.24
N GLU A 6 -71.44 9.90 35.21
CA GLU A 6 -72.26 9.14 34.26
C GLU A 6 -71.37 8.29 33.29
N LEU A 7 -71.86 7.07 33.02
CA LEU A 7 -71.97 6.36 31.73
C LEU A 7 -70.73 6.05 30.85
N VAL A 8 -70.39 4.76 30.74
CA VAL A 8 -70.21 4.05 29.44
C VAL A 8 -70.64 2.56 29.59
N PRO A 9 -71.37 1.95 28.63
CA PRO A 9 -71.96 0.62 28.77
C PRO A 9 -71.04 -0.54 28.35
N GLY A 10 -71.27 -1.70 28.97
CA GLY A 10 -71.30 -3.03 28.33
C GLY A 10 -70.00 -3.59 27.75
N PHE A 11 -69.28 -4.36 28.56
CA PHE A 11 -68.36 -5.39 28.08
C PHE A 11 -69.16 -6.48 27.37
N ASP A 12 -69.01 -6.58 26.04
CA ASP A 12 -69.33 -7.78 25.27
C ASP A 12 -68.17 -8.06 24.30
N GLY A 13 -67.69 -9.30 24.30
CA GLY A 13 -66.93 -9.88 23.21
C GLY A 13 -65.42 -9.66 23.29
N GLU A 14 -64.72 -10.71 23.71
CA GLU A 14 -63.33 -10.97 23.36
C GLU A 14 -63.09 -10.68 21.88
N SER A 15 -62.33 -9.64 21.55
CA SER A 15 -61.66 -9.56 20.25
C SER A 15 -60.43 -10.47 20.33
N VAL A 16 -60.65 -11.77 20.12
CA VAL A 16 -59.58 -12.68 19.73
C VAL A 16 -58.89 -12.05 18.52
N PRO A 17 -57.54 -11.89 18.50
CA PRO A 17 -56.87 -11.42 17.30
C PRO A 17 -57.21 -12.42 16.20
N LEU A 18 -57.79 -11.95 15.09
CA LEU A 18 -58.02 -12.76 13.91
C LEU A 18 -56.70 -13.47 13.56
N VAL A 19 -56.68 -14.78 13.75
CA VAL A 19 -55.63 -15.64 13.19
C VAL A 19 -55.69 -15.42 11.68
N PRO A 20 -54.59 -15.06 11.02
CA PRO A 20 -54.62 -14.83 9.58
C PRO A 20 -55.17 -16.08 8.88
N GLU A 21 -56.16 -15.89 8.00
CA GLU A 21 -56.85 -16.99 7.30
C GLU A 21 -55.87 -17.79 6.41
N ARG A 22 -54.72 -17.19 6.06
CA ARG A 22 -53.63 -17.77 5.27
C ARG A 22 -52.28 -17.48 5.93
N LEU A 23 -51.40 -18.48 5.96
CA LEU A 23 -50.11 -18.41 6.67
C LEU A 23 -49.18 -17.33 6.08
N GLU A 24 -49.23 -17.16 4.76
CA GLU A 24 -48.45 -16.18 3.98
C GLU A 24 -48.79 -14.69 4.28
N GLU A 25 -49.90 -14.41 4.96
CA GLU A 25 -50.26 -13.05 5.41
C GLU A 25 -49.63 -12.71 6.77
N SER A 26 -49.17 -13.71 7.52
CA SER A 26 -48.55 -13.53 8.83
C SER A 26 -47.08 -13.12 8.68
N ILE A 27 -46.76 -11.88 9.06
CA ILE A 27 -45.38 -11.37 9.11
C ILE A 27 -44.47 -12.29 9.93
N GLU A 28 -44.91 -12.72 11.12
CA GLU A 28 -44.09 -13.56 12.00
C GLU A 28 -43.86 -14.95 11.40
N TRP A 29 -44.88 -15.54 10.78
CA TRP A 29 -44.72 -16.84 10.11
C TRP A 29 -43.75 -16.77 8.94
N VAL A 30 -43.85 -15.73 8.10
CA VAL A 30 -42.91 -15.51 6.98
C VAL A 30 -41.48 -15.33 7.49
N ILE A 31 -41.28 -14.55 8.56
CA ILE A 31 -39.97 -14.37 9.19
C ILE A 31 -39.41 -15.70 9.70
N ASP A 32 -40.18 -16.45 10.48
CA ASP A 32 -39.72 -17.71 11.07
C ASP A 32 -39.42 -18.77 9.99
N THR A 33 -40.25 -18.84 8.96
CA THR A 33 -40.08 -19.77 7.83
C THR A 33 -38.83 -19.41 7.02
N TYR A 34 -38.64 -18.12 6.72
CA TYR A 34 -37.40 -17.65 6.08
C TYR A 34 -36.18 -18.00 6.92
N ARG A 35 -36.21 -17.71 8.24
CA ARG A 35 -35.07 -17.95 9.14
C ARG A 35 -34.69 -19.42 9.18
N LYS A 36 -35.67 -20.32 9.26
CA LYS A 36 -35.50 -21.78 9.24
C LYS A 36 -34.76 -22.23 7.97
N HIS A 37 -35.27 -21.88 6.79
CA HIS A 37 -34.69 -22.33 5.52
C HIS A 37 -33.37 -21.65 5.18
N GLN A 38 -33.25 -20.36 5.49
CA GLN A 38 -32.01 -19.63 5.26
C GLN A 38 -30.87 -20.17 6.13
N LEU A 39 -31.15 -20.57 7.38
CA LEU A 39 -30.15 -21.20 8.23
C LEU A 39 -29.63 -22.50 7.58
N LYS A 40 -30.53 -23.36 7.10
CA LYS A 40 -30.16 -24.60 6.40
C LYS A 40 -29.29 -24.31 5.17
N ARG A 41 -29.70 -23.36 4.32
CA ARG A 41 -28.93 -22.97 3.10
C ARG A 41 -27.54 -22.46 3.44
N VAL A 42 -27.43 -21.54 4.40
CA VAL A 42 -26.16 -20.91 4.78
C VAL A 42 -25.23 -21.92 5.47
N SER A 43 -25.75 -22.73 6.38
CA SER A 43 -24.97 -23.79 7.05
C SER A 43 -24.46 -24.85 6.07
N CYS A 44 -25.27 -25.24 5.07
CA CYS A 44 -24.82 -26.14 4.00
C CYS A 44 -23.69 -25.51 3.19
N TRP A 45 -23.86 -24.27 2.72
CA TRP A 45 -22.82 -23.56 1.97
C TRP A 45 -21.52 -23.41 2.77
N LEU A 46 -21.61 -23.07 4.05
CA LEU A 46 -20.44 -22.96 4.94
C LEU A 46 -19.75 -24.32 5.15
N ALA A 47 -20.52 -25.40 5.26
CA ALA A 47 -19.97 -26.75 5.39
C ALA A 47 -19.25 -27.25 4.13
N GLU A 48 -19.69 -26.80 2.96
CA GLU A 48 -19.06 -27.10 1.66
C GLU A 48 -17.82 -26.22 1.41
N THR A 49 -17.88 -24.94 1.81
CA THR A 49 -16.84 -23.95 1.51
C THR A 49 -15.68 -23.97 2.50
N LEU A 50 -15.94 -24.26 3.79
CA LEU A 50 -14.92 -24.23 4.84
C LEU A 50 -14.27 -25.59 5.08
N PRO A 51 -12.97 -25.64 5.42
CA PRO A 51 -12.28 -26.88 5.74
C PRO A 51 -12.93 -27.65 6.91
N LYS A 52 -12.96 -28.98 6.80
CA LYS A 52 -13.50 -29.86 7.86
C LYS A 52 -12.69 -29.69 9.15
N GLY A 53 -13.37 -29.43 10.27
CA GLY A 53 -12.80 -29.60 11.62
C GLY A 53 -12.76 -28.37 12.52
N LYS A 54 -12.90 -27.13 12.03
CA LYS A 54 -13.13 -25.94 12.88
C LYS A 54 -13.86 -24.86 12.07
N ARG A 55 -15.16 -24.67 12.32
CA ARG A 55 -15.93 -23.49 11.85
C ARG A 55 -15.33 -22.17 12.35
N SER A 56 -14.47 -22.22 13.37
CA SER A 56 -13.73 -21.11 13.97
C SER A 56 -12.26 -21.11 13.53
N LEU A 57 -11.95 -20.55 12.37
CA LEU A 57 -10.56 -20.35 11.93
C LEU A 57 -10.25 -18.97 11.36
N MET A 58 -11.22 -18.05 11.37
CA MET A 58 -10.95 -16.65 11.02
C MET A 58 -11.46 -15.76 12.16
N PRO A 59 -10.65 -15.52 13.21
CA PRO A 59 -10.85 -14.33 14.00
C PRO A 59 -10.53 -13.15 13.08
N VAL A 60 -11.53 -12.71 12.34
CA VAL A 60 -11.43 -11.50 11.55
C VAL A 60 -11.46 -10.35 12.54
N VAL A 61 -10.30 -9.74 12.77
CA VAL A 61 -10.23 -8.57 13.63
C VAL A 61 -10.80 -7.39 12.84
N LEU A 62 -11.88 -6.83 13.34
CA LEU A 62 -12.56 -5.69 12.76
C LEU A 62 -11.94 -4.40 13.29
N LEU A 63 -11.58 -3.50 12.39
CA LEU A 63 -10.95 -2.22 12.69
C LEU A 63 -11.93 -1.09 12.43
N ASP A 64 -12.11 -0.22 13.41
CA ASP A 64 -12.76 1.08 13.28
C ASP A 64 -11.78 2.05 12.62
N ILE A 65 -12.12 2.45 11.40
CA ILE A 65 -11.32 3.35 10.55
C ILE A 65 -11.99 4.73 10.39
N ASN A 66 -13.00 5.05 11.20
CA ASN A 66 -13.65 6.35 11.15
C ASN A 66 -12.65 7.47 11.52
N PRO A 67 -12.77 8.67 10.93
CA PRO A 67 -11.90 9.80 11.26
C PRO A 67 -11.93 10.12 12.76
N VAL A 68 -10.77 10.02 13.43
CA VAL A 68 -10.68 10.28 14.87
C VAL A 68 -10.65 11.79 15.13
N MET A 69 -11.82 12.39 15.37
CA MET A 69 -11.99 13.85 15.52
C MET A 69 -11.38 14.46 16.81
N HIS A 70 -10.91 13.64 17.76
CA HIS A 70 -10.49 14.09 19.10
C HIS A 70 -9.01 13.86 19.44
N ARG A 71 -8.14 13.55 18.46
CA ARG A 71 -6.70 13.37 18.72
C ARG A 71 -5.99 14.71 18.90
N GLN A 72 -5.15 14.78 19.94
CA GLN A 72 -4.43 15.99 20.31
C GLN A 72 -3.15 16.20 19.51
N SER A 73 -2.46 15.13 19.10
CA SER A 73 -1.17 15.25 18.39
C SER A 73 -1.31 15.16 16.87
N LEU A 74 -0.49 15.92 16.14
CA LEU A 74 -0.50 15.94 14.67
C LEU A 74 -0.07 14.60 14.07
N LEU A 75 0.85 13.88 14.71
CA LEU A 75 1.25 12.52 14.32
C LEU A 75 0.06 11.55 14.38
N GLU A 76 -0.78 11.62 15.42
CA GLU A 76 -1.99 10.79 15.49
C GLU A 76 -3.10 11.23 14.53
N ARG A 77 -3.13 12.52 14.13
CA ARG A 77 -4.09 13.02 13.12
C ARG A 77 -3.67 12.66 11.70
N VAL A 78 -2.36 12.61 11.44
CA VAL A 78 -1.79 12.24 10.14
C VAL A 78 -1.69 10.71 10.00
N PHE A 79 -1.47 9.99 11.11
CA PHE A 79 -1.35 8.53 11.16
C PHE A 79 -2.22 7.93 12.29
N PRO A 80 -3.56 7.98 12.19
CA PRO A 80 -4.41 7.37 13.20
C PRO A 80 -4.29 5.85 13.17
N ALA A 81 -3.89 5.24 14.29
CA ALA A 81 -4.00 3.80 14.47
C ALA A 81 -5.49 3.43 14.63
N PRO A 82 -6.04 2.51 13.82
CA PRO A 82 -7.43 2.08 13.93
C PRO A 82 -7.74 1.44 15.29
N ARG A 83 -8.97 1.60 15.79
CA ARG A 83 -9.43 0.93 17.03
C ARG A 83 -9.94 -0.47 16.68
N ILE A 84 -9.61 -1.48 17.48
CA ILE A 84 -10.22 -2.82 17.33
C ILE A 84 -11.65 -2.81 17.87
N ILE A 85 -12.59 -3.32 17.07
CA ILE A 85 -14.02 -3.46 17.41
C ILE A 85 -14.23 -4.81 18.09
N ASN A 86 -14.65 -4.78 19.35
CA ASN A 86 -14.97 -5.99 20.16
C ASN A 86 -16.45 -6.06 20.56
N GLU A 87 -17.23 -5.03 20.23
CA GLU A 87 -18.66 -4.92 20.50
C GLU A 87 -19.49 -5.62 19.41
N ASP A 88 -20.75 -5.97 19.72
CA ASP A 88 -21.67 -6.47 18.68
C ASP A 88 -21.92 -5.33 17.68
N LEU A 89 -21.95 -5.64 16.38
CA LEU A 89 -22.19 -4.65 15.33
C LEU A 89 -23.55 -3.97 15.48
N LEU A 90 -24.51 -4.63 16.16
CA LEU A 90 -25.82 -4.06 16.48
C LEU A 90 -25.78 -3.02 17.62
N ASP A 91 -24.75 -3.06 18.46
CA ASP A 91 -24.56 -2.10 19.57
C ASP A 91 -23.82 -0.83 19.11
N VAL A 92 -23.25 -0.85 17.91
CA VAL A 92 -22.69 0.35 17.28
C VAL A 92 -23.87 1.28 16.96
N ASN A 93 -23.85 2.50 17.50
CA ASN A 93 -24.94 3.50 17.43
C ASN A 93 -25.21 4.06 16.00
N LEU A 94 -25.05 3.26 14.95
CA LEU A 94 -25.22 3.62 13.56
C LEU A 94 -25.93 2.48 12.81
N LEU A 95 -27.00 2.82 12.09
CA LEU A 95 -27.81 1.87 11.32
C LEU A 95 -27.10 1.37 10.05
N LYS A 96 -26.02 2.04 9.64
CA LYS A 96 -25.32 1.80 8.39
C LYS A 96 -23.84 1.60 8.67
N ILE A 97 -23.33 0.45 8.25
CA ILE A 97 -21.94 0.05 8.39
C ILE A 97 -21.40 -0.26 7.00
N MET A 98 -20.23 0.27 6.69
CA MET A 98 -19.46 -0.06 5.51
C MET A 98 -18.23 -0.85 5.94
N LEU A 99 -18.10 -2.05 5.39
CA LEU A 99 -16.97 -2.94 5.60
C LEU A 99 -16.09 -2.95 4.34
N ASP A 100 -14.90 -2.40 4.46
CA ASP A 100 -13.87 -2.44 3.42
C ASP A 100 -12.87 -3.57 3.70
N ALA A 101 -12.61 -4.39 2.69
CA ALA A 101 -11.49 -5.32 2.74
C ALA A 101 -10.98 -5.63 1.33
N GLY A 102 -9.70 -5.99 1.23
CA GLY A 102 -9.09 -6.46 0.00
C GLY A 102 -9.76 -7.71 -0.60
N SER A 103 -9.37 -8.04 -1.83
CA SER A 103 -9.76 -9.29 -2.48
C SER A 103 -9.23 -10.51 -1.72
N GLY A 104 -9.95 -11.62 -1.69
CA GLY A 104 -9.52 -12.84 -0.97
C GLY A 104 -9.58 -12.78 0.56
N MET A 105 -9.99 -11.66 1.15
CA MET A 105 -10.04 -11.45 2.61
C MET A 105 -11.23 -12.13 3.32
N GLY A 106 -12.10 -12.82 2.57
CA GLY A 106 -13.21 -13.58 3.14
C GLY A 106 -14.44 -12.75 3.52
N LYS A 107 -14.70 -11.61 2.85
CA LYS A 107 -15.89 -10.77 3.07
C LYS A 107 -17.19 -11.57 3.02
N THR A 108 -17.41 -12.31 1.95
CA THR A 108 -18.58 -13.19 1.77
C THR A 108 -18.69 -14.23 2.87
N THR A 109 -17.57 -14.86 3.22
CA THR A 109 -17.50 -15.86 4.29
C THR A 109 -17.87 -15.25 5.64
N PHE A 110 -17.34 -14.07 5.96
CA PHE A 110 -17.67 -13.34 7.17
C PHE A 110 -19.15 -12.99 7.24
N LEU A 111 -19.73 -12.41 6.17
CA LEU A 111 -21.15 -12.07 6.13
C LEU A 111 -22.03 -13.30 6.32
N LYS A 112 -21.67 -14.44 5.73
CA LYS A 112 -22.42 -15.69 5.88
C LYS A 112 -22.27 -16.33 7.26
N CYS A 113 -21.08 -16.28 7.87
CA CYS A 113 -20.89 -16.69 9.27
C CYS A 113 -21.67 -15.80 10.24
N TYR A 114 -21.69 -14.49 10.00
CA TYR A 114 -22.48 -13.55 10.78
C TYR A 114 -23.98 -13.81 10.61
N LEU A 115 -24.42 -14.07 9.38
CA LEU A 115 -25.80 -14.47 9.10
C LEU A 115 -26.20 -15.76 9.82
N GLU A 116 -25.37 -16.82 9.78
CA GLU A 116 -25.61 -18.07 10.50
C GLU A 116 -25.80 -17.79 12.01
N THR A 117 -24.92 -16.99 12.60
CA THR A 117 -24.99 -16.60 14.02
C THR A 117 -26.28 -15.85 14.37
N LEU A 118 -26.74 -14.96 13.48
CA LEU A 118 -27.98 -14.21 13.65
C LEU A 118 -29.23 -15.09 13.52
N LEU A 119 -29.17 -16.12 12.67
CA LEU A 119 -30.26 -17.05 12.42
C LEU A 119 -30.40 -18.12 13.51
N GLU A 120 -29.29 -18.55 14.13
CA GLU A 120 -29.28 -19.49 15.26
C GLU A 120 -29.87 -18.89 16.55
N LYS A 121 -29.68 -17.58 16.76
CA LYS A 121 -30.26 -16.83 17.89
C LYS A 121 -31.78 -16.62 17.68
N PRO A 122 -32.57 -16.36 18.73
CA PRO A 122 -33.95 -15.91 18.55
C PRO A 122 -34.00 -14.60 17.76
N ALA A 123 -35.11 -14.35 17.05
CA ALA A 123 -35.29 -13.15 16.24
C ALA A 123 -35.05 -11.88 17.07
N HIS A 124 -34.26 -10.95 16.53
CA HIS A 124 -33.95 -9.70 17.19
C HIS A 124 -35.21 -8.82 17.28
N LYS A 125 -35.36 -8.08 18.39
CA LYS A 125 -36.59 -7.32 18.71
C LYS A 125 -36.93 -6.23 17.68
N THR A 126 -35.92 -5.63 17.08
CA THR A 126 -36.06 -4.57 16.07
C THR A 126 -35.90 -5.14 14.66
N TYR A 127 -34.71 -5.65 14.33
CA TYR A 127 -34.40 -6.23 13.02
C TYR A 127 -34.54 -7.76 13.00
N SER A 128 -35.78 -8.25 12.94
CA SER A 128 -36.09 -9.68 13.04
C SER A 128 -35.68 -10.51 11.82
N LEU A 129 -35.50 -9.88 10.65
CA LEU A 129 -35.24 -10.54 9.37
C LEU A 129 -33.84 -10.19 8.80
N PRO A 130 -32.79 -11.00 9.05
CA PRO A 130 -31.48 -10.79 8.44
C PRO A 130 -31.40 -11.38 7.03
N VAL A 131 -31.10 -10.55 6.04
CA VAL A 131 -31.12 -10.89 4.61
C VAL A 131 -29.75 -10.66 3.99
N TYR A 132 -29.17 -11.70 3.41
CA TYR A 132 -27.95 -11.60 2.60
C TYR A 132 -28.31 -11.39 1.13
N PHE A 133 -27.63 -10.46 0.47
CA PHE A 133 -27.82 -10.20 -0.95
C PHE A 133 -26.51 -9.78 -1.63
N HIS A 134 -26.21 -10.36 -2.80
CA HIS A 134 -25.02 -10.01 -3.58
C HIS A 134 -25.38 -8.99 -4.68
N LEU A 135 -24.88 -7.77 -4.55
CA LEU A 135 -25.26 -6.64 -5.41
C LEU A 135 -24.84 -6.80 -6.87
N GLY A 136 -23.79 -7.59 -7.14
CA GLY A 136 -23.39 -7.95 -8.50
C GLY A 136 -24.45 -8.74 -9.30
N ASN A 137 -25.51 -9.24 -8.65
CA ASN A 137 -26.60 -9.93 -9.35
C ASN A 137 -27.59 -8.95 -10.02
N LEU A 138 -27.51 -7.65 -9.72
CA LEU A 138 -28.41 -6.65 -10.28
C LEU A 138 -28.07 -6.34 -11.75
N PRO A 139 -29.08 -6.12 -12.61
CA PRO A 139 -28.86 -5.66 -13.97
C PRO A 139 -28.47 -4.17 -14.02
N GLU A 140 -27.78 -3.77 -15.08
CA GLU A 140 -27.33 -2.38 -15.27
C GLU A 140 -28.49 -1.39 -15.49
N GLY A 141 -28.28 -0.15 -15.04
CA GLY A 141 -29.30 0.89 -15.04
C GLY A 141 -30.38 0.63 -13.99
N GLY A 142 -30.16 -0.34 -13.12
CA GLY A 142 -31.08 -0.71 -12.06
C GLY A 142 -31.17 0.38 -11.00
N ARG A 143 -32.38 0.92 -10.83
CA ARG A 143 -32.68 1.80 -9.70
C ARG A 143 -32.80 1.00 -8.41
N PHE A 144 -32.86 1.68 -7.27
CA PHE A 144 -33.11 1.03 -5.98
C PHE A 144 -34.36 0.12 -5.98
N ASP A 145 -35.36 0.41 -6.82
CA ASP A 145 -36.54 -0.44 -7.01
C ASP A 145 -36.20 -1.86 -7.51
N GLN A 146 -35.18 -2.01 -8.36
CA GLN A 146 -34.74 -3.32 -8.83
C GLN A 146 -33.96 -4.07 -7.76
N PHE A 147 -33.17 -3.37 -6.95
CA PHE A 147 -32.59 -3.93 -5.74
C PHE A 147 -33.69 -4.47 -4.82
N ARG A 148 -34.73 -3.67 -4.56
CA ARG A 148 -35.87 -4.07 -3.74
C ARG A 148 -36.56 -5.30 -4.31
N HIS A 149 -36.81 -5.33 -5.61
CA HIS A 149 -37.42 -6.49 -6.26
C HIS A 149 -36.55 -7.75 -6.14
N GLY A 150 -35.24 -7.63 -6.37
CA GLY A 150 -34.29 -8.74 -6.23
C GLY A 150 -34.24 -9.31 -4.82
N VAL A 151 -34.18 -8.43 -3.80
CA VAL A 151 -34.20 -8.83 -2.40
C VAL A 151 -35.52 -9.49 -2.01
N ASN A 152 -36.66 -8.93 -2.44
CA ASN A 152 -37.97 -9.53 -2.19
C ASN A 152 -38.05 -10.93 -2.82
N ARG A 153 -37.55 -11.08 -4.05
CA ARG A 153 -37.52 -12.37 -4.74
C ARG A 153 -36.69 -13.40 -3.98
N GLU A 154 -35.49 -13.04 -3.52
CA GLU A 154 -34.66 -13.94 -2.70
C GLU A 154 -35.35 -14.38 -1.41
N ILE A 155 -36.09 -13.49 -0.73
CA ILE A 155 -36.85 -13.83 0.47
C ILE A 155 -37.98 -14.81 0.12
N ILE A 156 -38.75 -14.52 -0.93
CA ILE A 156 -39.86 -15.36 -1.40
C ILE A 156 -39.34 -16.75 -1.77
N ASP A 157 -38.27 -16.84 -2.56
CA ASP A 157 -37.69 -18.11 -3.01
C ASP A 157 -37.24 -18.97 -1.81
N VAL A 158 -36.70 -18.36 -0.75
CA VAL A 158 -36.36 -19.09 0.49
C VAL A 158 -37.62 -19.59 1.23
N VAL A 159 -38.67 -18.78 1.30
CA VAL A 159 -39.92 -19.16 1.98
C VAL A 159 -40.66 -20.27 1.22
N LEU A 160 -40.61 -20.24 -0.12
CA LEU A 160 -41.22 -21.26 -0.97
C LEU A 160 -40.61 -22.66 -0.77
N LEU A 161 -39.39 -22.77 -0.24
CA LEU A 161 -38.80 -24.06 0.14
C LEU A 161 -39.62 -24.80 1.22
N GLU A 162 -40.50 -24.10 1.96
CA GLU A 162 -41.42 -24.76 2.89
C GLU A 162 -42.44 -25.67 2.17
N GLN A 163 -42.73 -25.43 0.89
CA GLN A 163 -43.57 -26.33 0.08
C GLN A 163 -42.85 -27.66 -0.22
N GLU A 164 -41.51 -27.67 -0.26
CA GLU A 164 -40.75 -28.90 -0.41
C GLU A 164 -40.79 -29.75 0.87
N ASP A 165 -40.74 -29.11 2.04
CA ASP A 165 -40.87 -29.76 3.34
C ASP A 165 -42.33 -30.19 3.63
N ASN A 166 -43.32 -29.44 3.15
CA ASN A 166 -44.75 -29.69 3.32
C ASN A 166 -45.50 -29.67 1.97
N PRO A 167 -45.60 -30.82 1.26
CA PRO A 167 -46.19 -30.88 -0.08
C PRO A 167 -47.68 -30.48 -0.16
N ASP A 168 -48.40 -30.49 0.97
CA ASP A 168 -49.80 -30.10 1.06
C ASP A 168 -50.00 -28.57 1.21
N LEU A 169 -48.91 -27.82 1.43
CA LEU A 169 -48.93 -26.36 1.59
C LEU A 169 -48.92 -25.67 0.22
N THR A 170 -49.96 -24.91 -0.09
CA THR A 170 -50.01 -24.05 -1.29
C THR A 170 -49.87 -22.59 -0.87
N LEU A 171 -48.80 -21.92 -1.30
CA LEU A 171 -48.55 -20.50 -1.00
C LEU A 171 -48.84 -19.64 -2.22
N ASP A 172 -49.43 -18.47 -1.98
CA ASP A 172 -49.65 -17.44 -3.00
C ASP A 172 -48.49 -16.44 -3.02
N GLU A 173 -47.75 -16.40 -4.14
CA GLU A 173 -46.60 -15.49 -4.29
C GLU A 173 -46.99 -14.01 -4.21
N GLY A 174 -48.19 -13.63 -4.64
CA GLY A 174 -48.64 -12.23 -4.60
C GLY A 174 -48.93 -11.74 -3.16
N LEU A 175 -49.51 -12.61 -2.33
CA LEU A 175 -49.67 -12.34 -0.90
C LEU A 175 -48.32 -12.30 -0.18
N LEU A 176 -47.41 -13.23 -0.48
CA LEU A 176 -46.04 -13.21 0.05
C LEU A 176 -45.32 -11.90 -0.30
N GLU A 177 -45.43 -11.43 -1.55
CA GLU A 177 -44.83 -10.17 -1.97
C GLU A 177 -45.38 -8.97 -1.17
N SER A 178 -46.69 -8.94 -0.90
CA SER A 178 -47.31 -7.91 -0.05
C SER A 178 -46.78 -7.95 1.38
N THR A 179 -46.66 -9.15 1.96
CA THR A 179 -46.14 -9.35 3.32
C THR A 179 -44.67 -8.94 3.42
N VAL A 180 -43.81 -9.39 2.49
CA VAL A 180 -42.38 -9.03 2.46
C VAL A 180 -42.20 -7.51 2.30
N ASN A 181 -43.00 -6.85 1.45
CA ASN A 181 -42.98 -5.40 1.34
C ASN A 181 -43.39 -4.70 2.65
N SER A 182 -44.32 -5.27 3.41
CA SER A 182 -44.72 -4.76 4.71
C SER A 182 -43.61 -4.91 5.76
N ILE A 183 -42.86 -6.02 5.73
CA ILE A 183 -41.69 -6.23 6.59
C ILE A 183 -40.63 -5.15 6.33
N PHE A 184 -40.32 -4.89 5.05
CA PHE A 184 -39.37 -3.83 4.68
C PHE A 184 -39.83 -2.45 5.19
N ASN A 185 -41.11 -2.13 5.00
CA ASN A 185 -41.68 -0.83 5.35
C ASN A 185 -41.81 -0.61 6.88
N THR A 186 -41.77 -1.68 7.67
CA THR A 186 -41.83 -1.64 9.15
C THR A 186 -40.46 -1.66 9.82
N SER A 187 -39.38 -1.49 9.03
CA SER A 187 -38.00 -1.36 9.51
C SER A 187 -37.47 -2.60 10.26
N ARG A 188 -37.95 -3.79 9.86
CA ARG A 188 -37.61 -5.08 10.50
C ARG A 188 -36.48 -5.85 9.81
N CYS A 189 -35.94 -5.33 8.71
CA CYS A 189 -34.89 -5.98 7.95
C CYS A 189 -33.49 -5.59 8.43
N MET A 190 -32.57 -6.54 8.30
CA MET A 190 -31.13 -6.35 8.46
C MET A 190 -30.44 -6.80 7.17
N PHE A 191 -29.94 -5.85 6.37
CA PHE A 191 -29.34 -6.15 5.07
C PHE A 191 -27.85 -6.39 5.20
N LEU A 192 -27.40 -7.58 4.81
CA LEU A 192 -26.00 -7.96 4.66
C LEU A 192 -25.67 -7.97 3.16
N LEU A 193 -25.19 -6.83 2.66
CA LEU A 193 -24.99 -6.59 1.24
C LEU A 193 -23.54 -6.86 0.86
N ASP A 194 -23.31 -7.70 -0.13
CA ASP A 194 -21.99 -8.08 -0.61
C ASP A 194 -21.72 -7.59 -2.04
N GLY A 195 -20.44 -7.38 -2.38
CA GLY A 195 -19.99 -7.03 -3.72
C GLY A 195 -20.46 -5.65 -4.19
N PHE A 196 -20.43 -4.63 -3.33
CA PHE A 196 -20.82 -3.27 -3.71
C PHE A 196 -19.98 -2.71 -4.87
N ASP A 197 -18.69 -3.01 -4.86
CA ASP A 197 -17.73 -2.65 -5.89
C ASP A 197 -18.05 -3.26 -7.27
N GLN A 198 -18.80 -4.37 -7.30
CA GLN A 198 -19.21 -5.06 -8.53
C GLN A 198 -20.37 -4.36 -9.27
N LEU A 199 -20.97 -3.32 -8.68
CA LEU A 199 -21.93 -2.48 -9.37
C LEU A 199 -21.24 -1.57 -10.38
N HIS A 200 -21.88 -1.39 -11.53
CA HIS A 200 -21.46 -0.40 -12.52
C HIS A 200 -21.35 1.00 -11.89
N THR A 201 -20.34 1.78 -12.29
CA THR A 201 -19.93 3.01 -11.59
C THR A 201 -21.10 3.99 -11.34
N GLN A 202 -21.96 4.16 -12.34
CA GLN A 202 -23.12 5.06 -12.25
C GLN A 202 -24.21 4.55 -11.29
N ASP A 203 -24.47 3.24 -11.29
CA ASP A 203 -25.47 2.61 -10.44
C ASP A 203 -24.96 2.56 -8.99
N ARG A 204 -23.67 2.29 -8.80
CA ARG A 204 -23.00 2.37 -7.49
C ARG A 204 -23.11 3.77 -6.88
N PHE A 205 -22.80 4.80 -7.66
CA PHE A 205 -22.91 6.19 -7.23
C PHE A 205 -24.34 6.55 -6.86
N ARG A 206 -25.32 6.21 -7.72
CA ARG A 206 -26.74 6.48 -7.45
C ARG A 206 -27.23 5.70 -6.22
N PHE A 207 -26.89 4.42 -6.12
CA PHE A 207 -27.22 3.59 -4.95
C PHE A 207 -26.68 4.23 -3.69
N PHE A 208 -25.40 4.64 -3.67
CA PHE A 208 -24.79 5.31 -2.52
C PHE A 208 -25.49 6.62 -2.15
N MET A 209 -25.82 7.45 -3.14
CA MET A 209 -26.56 8.70 -2.93
C MET A 209 -27.95 8.45 -2.31
N GLU A 210 -28.76 7.59 -2.93
CA GLU A 210 -30.14 7.31 -2.50
C GLU A 210 -30.19 6.60 -1.13
N SER A 211 -29.21 5.72 -0.86
CA SER A 211 -29.21 4.88 0.34
C SER A 211 -28.42 5.44 1.53
N PHE A 212 -27.21 5.94 1.34
CA PHE A 212 -26.34 6.38 2.44
C PHE A 212 -26.46 7.89 2.69
N LEU A 213 -26.47 8.70 1.63
CA LEU A 213 -26.44 10.17 1.77
C LEU A 213 -27.80 10.82 1.98
N GLU A 214 -28.81 10.40 1.20
CA GLU A 214 -30.17 10.96 1.32
C GLU A 214 -31.01 10.23 2.37
N ASP A 215 -30.59 9.03 2.79
CA ASP A 215 -31.25 8.16 3.77
C ASP A 215 -32.75 7.86 3.51
N ASN A 216 -33.19 7.98 2.27
CA ASN A 216 -34.59 7.79 1.90
C ASN A 216 -34.92 6.32 1.59
N ALA A 217 -33.92 5.53 1.19
CA ALA A 217 -34.16 4.22 0.59
C ALA A 217 -34.38 3.08 1.61
N PHE A 218 -33.58 3.05 2.69
CA PHE A 218 -33.59 1.94 3.66
C PHE A 218 -34.51 2.15 4.87
N ARG A 219 -35.17 3.31 5.04
CA ARG A 219 -36.21 3.55 6.07
C ARG A 219 -35.85 3.03 7.47
N SER A 220 -34.66 3.35 7.96
CA SER A 220 -34.15 2.91 9.28
C SER A 220 -33.93 1.39 9.47
N ASN A 221 -33.95 0.60 8.39
CA ASN A 221 -33.43 -0.78 8.44
C ASN A 221 -31.90 -0.77 8.66
N PHE A 222 -31.37 -1.80 9.29
CA PHE A 222 -29.92 -1.96 9.46
C PHE A 222 -29.29 -2.39 8.13
N VAL A 223 -28.13 -1.83 7.79
CA VAL A 223 -27.37 -2.13 6.57
C VAL A 223 -25.91 -2.34 6.91
N LEU A 224 -25.38 -3.52 6.59
CA LEU A 224 -23.95 -3.81 6.53
C LEU A 224 -23.57 -4.04 5.06
N LEU A 225 -22.77 -3.13 4.51
CA LEU A 225 -22.34 -3.15 3.12
C LEU A 225 -20.86 -3.53 3.03
N ALA A 226 -20.56 -4.68 2.43
CA ALA A 226 -19.20 -5.11 2.17
C ALA A 226 -18.75 -4.70 0.75
N SER A 227 -17.55 -4.17 0.67
CA SER A 227 -16.94 -3.74 -0.60
C SER A 227 -15.44 -4.03 -0.58
N GLN A 228 -14.86 -4.17 -1.77
CA GLN A 228 -13.45 -3.79 -1.95
C GLN A 228 -13.36 -2.28 -2.13
N GLY A 229 -12.34 -1.63 -1.56
CA GLY A 229 -12.06 -0.21 -1.74
C GLY A 229 -12.24 0.21 -3.19
N PHE A 230 -13.04 1.26 -3.40
CA PHE A 230 -13.55 1.61 -4.73
C PHE A 230 -13.56 3.12 -4.94
N ASN A 231 -13.50 3.54 -6.20
CA ASN A 231 -13.61 4.94 -6.60
C ASN A 231 -14.85 5.15 -7.48
N PHE A 232 -15.53 6.29 -7.31
CA PHE A 232 -16.62 6.71 -8.21
C PHE A 232 -16.09 7.37 -9.50
N GLY A 233 -14.77 7.37 -9.72
CA GLY A 233 -14.13 7.97 -10.88
C GLY A 233 -14.38 9.46 -10.96
N SER A 234 -14.75 9.96 -12.15
CA SER A 234 -15.05 11.39 -12.38
C SER A 234 -16.27 11.91 -11.62
N LEU A 235 -17.07 11.04 -11.01
CA LEU A 235 -18.23 11.40 -10.19
C LEU A 235 -17.85 11.68 -8.72
N SER A 236 -16.63 11.32 -8.31
CA SER A 236 -16.12 11.51 -6.95
C SER A 236 -15.66 12.96 -6.73
N THR A 237 -16.57 13.84 -6.32
CA THR A 237 -16.18 15.19 -5.87
C THR A 237 -15.80 15.17 -4.38
N ASP A 238 -14.85 16.02 -3.97
CA ASP A 238 -14.45 16.15 -2.56
C ASP A 238 -15.65 16.37 -1.61
N ALA A 239 -16.69 17.06 -2.10
CA ALA A 239 -17.91 17.32 -1.34
C ALA A 239 -18.81 16.08 -1.17
N VAL A 240 -18.75 15.12 -2.09
CA VAL A 240 -19.47 13.85 -1.98
C VAL A 240 -18.71 12.89 -1.08
N VAL A 241 -17.39 12.79 -1.25
CA VAL A 241 -16.52 11.95 -0.40
C VAL A 241 -16.65 12.36 1.07
N LYS A 242 -16.48 13.66 1.39
CA LYS A 242 -16.62 14.15 2.76
C LYS A 242 -18.00 13.93 3.36
N ARG A 243 -19.07 14.04 2.57
CA ARG A 243 -20.42 13.73 3.05
C ARG A 243 -20.59 12.23 3.30
N GLY A 244 -20.03 11.38 2.42
CA GLY A 244 -20.05 9.93 2.54
C GLY A 244 -19.28 9.39 3.74
N GLU A 245 -18.14 10.00 4.08
CA GLU A 245 -17.29 9.62 5.23
C GLU A 245 -18.05 9.68 6.58
N SER A 246 -19.08 10.52 6.69
CA SER A 246 -19.92 10.63 7.89
C SER A 246 -21.27 9.93 7.80
N ALA A 247 -21.59 9.32 6.65
CA ALA A 247 -22.90 8.74 6.37
C ALA A 247 -23.04 7.28 6.86
N ALA A 248 -21.92 6.59 7.10
CA ALA A 248 -21.87 5.24 7.64
C ALA A 248 -20.66 5.04 8.54
N PHE A 249 -20.80 4.10 9.48
CA PHE A 249 -19.68 3.61 10.28
C PHE A 249 -18.71 2.86 9.38
N GLN A 250 -17.48 3.34 9.28
CA GLN A 250 -16.44 2.73 8.44
C GLN A 250 -15.66 1.67 9.23
N MET A 251 -15.57 0.48 8.66
CA MET A 251 -14.90 -0.68 9.23
C MET A 251 -13.99 -1.32 8.19
N ALA A 252 -12.86 -1.89 8.63
CA ALA A 252 -12.00 -2.69 7.78
C ALA A 252 -11.59 -4.02 8.43
N PHE A 253 -11.22 -5.00 7.62
CA PHE A 253 -10.53 -6.18 8.13
C PHE A 253 -9.07 -5.86 8.42
N GLN A 254 -8.60 -6.28 9.59
CA GLN A 254 -7.17 -6.42 9.81
C GLN A 254 -6.64 -7.57 8.97
N GLU A 255 -5.55 -7.34 8.24
CA GLU A 255 -4.74 -8.42 7.70
C GLU A 255 -4.30 -9.38 8.80
N ILE A 256 -4.26 -10.68 8.49
CA ILE A 256 -3.83 -11.67 9.47
C ILE A 256 -2.38 -11.37 9.84
N ASP A 257 -2.11 -11.15 11.13
CA ASP A 257 -0.74 -10.97 11.59
C ASP A 257 0.08 -12.22 11.21
N PRO A 258 1.28 -12.09 10.62
CA PRO A 258 2.12 -13.23 10.28
C PRO A 258 2.34 -14.20 11.46
N LYS A 259 2.29 -13.74 12.71
CA LYS A 259 2.36 -14.60 13.90
C LYS A 259 1.13 -15.51 14.03
N ASP A 260 -0.05 -14.98 13.71
CA ASP A 260 -1.34 -15.67 13.80
C ASP A 260 -1.59 -16.57 12.59
N SER A 261 -0.92 -16.31 11.45
CA SER A 261 -0.97 -17.16 10.24
C SER A 261 -0.63 -18.63 10.53
N SER A 262 0.23 -18.88 11.53
CA SER A 262 0.63 -20.22 11.95
C SER A 262 -0.54 -21.08 12.44
N THR A 263 -1.53 -20.46 13.09
CA THR A 263 -2.74 -21.15 13.56
C THR A 263 -3.59 -21.62 12.38
N TYR A 264 -3.62 -20.83 11.30
CA TYR A 264 -4.37 -21.16 10.11
C TYR A 264 -3.68 -22.26 9.28
N LEU A 265 -2.37 -22.14 9.09
CA LEU A 265 -1.55 -23.02 8.25
C LEU A 265 -1.34 -24.42 8.84
N GLY A 266 -1.51 -24.60 10.16
CA GLY A 266 -1.30 -25.90 10.79
C GLY A 266 0.14 -26.41 10.59
N GLU A 267 0.31 -27.59 9.99
CA GLU A 267 1.64 -28.15 9.73
C GLU A 267 2.43 -27.37 8.67
N ALA A 268 1.74 -26.74 7.72
CA ALA A 268 2.38 -25.93 6.68
C ALA A 268 3.17 -24.74 7.27
N ALA A 269 2.82 -24.29 8.48
CA ALA A 269 3.53 -23.24 9.20
C ALA A 269 4.99 -23.61 9.55
N LYS A 270 5.39 -24.87 9.42
CA LYS A 270 6.77 -25.32 9.63
C LYS A 270 7.63 -25.24 8.37
N ASN A 271 7.03 -25.07 7.19
CA ASN A 271 7.74 -25.00 5.92
C ASN A 271 8.57 -23.71 5.85
N LEU A 272 9.90 -23.85 5.73
CA LEU A 272 10.83 -22.72 5.67
C LEU A 272 10.69 -21.92 4.37
N ALA A 273 10.44 -22.57 3.23
CA ALA A 273 10.26 -21.87 1.95
C ALA A 273 9.06 -20.92 1.99
N ILE A 274 7.95 -21.35 2.60
CA ILE A 274 6.77 -20.50 2.80
C ILE A 274 7.06 -19.30 3.71
N LYS A 275 7.83 -19.51 4.78
CA LYS A 275 8.25 -18.40 5.67
C LYS A 275 9.13 -17.40 4.93
N ASP A 276 10.12 -17.90 4.19
CA ASP A 276 11.06 -17.06 3.45
C ASP A 276 10.34 -16.27 2.35
N LEU A 277 9.45 -16.91 1.59
CA LEU A 277 8.58 -16.23 0.61
C LEU A 277 7.70 -15.16 1.26
N GLY A 278 7.13 -15.46 2.42
CA GLY A 278 6.29 -14.52 3.18
C GLY A 278 7.01 -13.24 3.62
N LEU A 279 8.34 -13.26 3.77
CA LEU A 279 9.12 -12.06 4.09
C LEU A 279 9.21 -11.08 2.90
N TYR A 280 9.15 -11.58 1.67
CA TYR A 280 9.20 -10.77 0.44
C TYR A 280 7.81 -10.56 -0.20
N THR A 281 6.86 -11.44 0.11
CA THR A 281 5.47 -11.39 -0.35
C THR A 281 4.53 -11.63 0.84
N PRO A 282 4.31 -10.61 1.69
CA PRO A 282 3.52 -10.76 2.91
C PRO A 282 2.08 -11.23 2.69
N GLU A 283 1.47 -10.85 1.55
CA GLU A 283 0.10 -11.26 1.18
C GLU A 283 -0.09 -12.79 1.23
N LEU A 284 0.96 -13.56 0.96
CA LEU A 284 0.95 -15.03 0.99
C LEU A 284 0.57 -15.58 2.38
N LEU A 285 0.92 -14.85 3.45
CA LEU A 285 0.68 -15.23 4.84
C LEU A 285 -0.40 -14.38 5.54
N GLN A 286 -0.85 -13.31 4.90
CA GLN A 286 -1.82 -12.38 5.46
C GLN A 286 -3.23 -12.55 4.87
N VAL A 287 -3.33 -13.06 3.64
CA VAL A 287 -4.59 -13.18 2.91
C VAL A 287 -5.19 -14.60 3.06
N PRO A 288 -6.42 -14.74 3.59
CA PRO A 288 -7.08 -16.02 3.85
C PRO A 288 -7.13 -16.98 2.67
N ILE A 289 -7.45 -16.51 1.44
CA ILE A 289 -7.54 -17.39 0.27
C ILE A 289 -6.18 -18.02 -0.10
N LEU A 290 -5.08 -17.28 0.09
CA LEU A 290 -3.73 -17.77 -0.18
C LEU A 290 -3.26 -18.74 0.90
N LEU A 291 -3.59 -18.46 2.16
CA LEU A 291 -3.39 -19.39 3.26
C LEU A 291 -4.16 -20.69 3.04
N SER A 292 -5.41 -20.62 2.55
CA SER A 292 -6.22 -21.79 2.20
C SER A 292 -5.55 -22.63 1.11
N MET A 293 -4.99 -21.98 0.09
CA MET A 293 -4.24 -22.65 -0.97
C MET A 293 -3.04 -23.43 -0.40
N ILE A 294 -2.23 -22.80 0.45
CA ILE A 294 -1.06 -23.46 1.05
C ILE A 294 -1.50 -24.63 1.93
N ARG A 295 -2.57 -24.43 2.70
CA ARG A 295 -3.13 -25.48 3.55
C ARG A 295 -3.65 -26.67 2.75
N ASP A 296 -4.40 -26.43 1.67
CA ASP A 296 -4.89 -27.48 0.77
C ASP A 296 -3.73 -28.34 0.26
N LEU A 297 -2.63 -27.72 -0.16
CA LEU A 297 -1.43 -28.44 -0.62
C LEU A 297 -0.77 -29.23 0.51
N SER A 298 -0.72 -28.68 1.72
CA SER A 298 -0.11 -29.34 2.88
C SER A 298 -0.92 -30.53 3.36
N GLU A 299 -2.25 -30.41 3.46
CA GLU A 299 -3.14 -31.48 3.92
C GLU A 299 -3.20 -32.66 2.94
N ASN A 300 -2.85 -32.42 1.68
CA ASN A 300 -2.79 -33.45 0.63
C ASN A 300 -1.35 -33.90 0.30
N GLU A 301 -0.36 -33.54 1.13
CA GLU A 301 1.06 -33.95 0.97
C GLU A 301 1.73 -33.48 -0.34
N ILE A 302 1.19 -32.46 -1.01
CA ILE A 302 1.70 -31.90 -2.28
C ILE A 302 2.74 -30.80 -2.04
N LEU A 303 2.68 -30.14 -0.88
CA LEU A 303 3.52 -28.98 -0.57
C LEU A 303 5.02 -29.32 -0.43
N GLU A 304 5.36 -30.58 -0.16
CA GLU A 304 6.75 -30.98 0.08
C GLU A 304 7.62 -30.83 -1.18
N GLY A 305 8.76 -30.16 -1.04
CA GLY A 305 9.71 -29.94 -2.13
C GLY A 305 9.44 -28.71 -3.01
N LEU A 306 8.28 -28.06 -2.89
CA LEU A 306 7.97 -26.81 -3.60
C LEU A 306 8.71 -25.64 -2.95
N LYS A 307 9.41 -24.83 -3.76
CA LYS A 307 10.35 -23.80 -3.27
C LYS A 307 9.91 -22.36 -3.54
N ASN A 308 9.12 -22.14 -4.58
CA ASN A 308 8.74 -20.80 -5.04
C ASN A 308 7.25 -20.71 -5.38
N ARG A 309 6.74 -19.48 -5.57
CA ARG A 309 5.31 -19.26 -5.88
C ARG A 309 4.91 -19.90 -7.20
N MET A 310 5.77 -19.91 -8.22
CA MET A 310 5.47 -20.56 -9.50
C MET A 310 5.11 -22.04 -9.31
N GLU A 311 5.90 -22.77 -8.54
CA GLU A 311 5.67 -24.18 -8.21
C GLU A 311 4.43 -24.39 -7.35
N ILE A 312 4.27 -23.58 -6.29
CA ILE A 312 3.14 -23.65 -5.36
C ILE A 312 1.81 -23.42 -6.09
N TYR A 313 1.71 -22.34 -6.85
CA TYR A 313 0.50 -22.01 -7.59
C TYR A 313 0.25 -23.05 -8.68
N SER A 314 1.28 -23.47 -9.42
CA SER A 314 1.13 -24.53 -10.44
C SER A 314 0.62 -25.84 -9.86
N ALA A 315 1.09 -26.24 -8.67
CA ALA A 315 0.62 -27.44 -8.00
C ALA A 315 -0.84 -27.29 -7.55
N TRP A 316 -1.20 -26.14 -6.95
CA TRP A 316 -2.56 -25.92 -6.46
C TRP A 316 -3.60 -25.82 -7.57
N PHE A 317 -3.30 -25.09 -8.65
CA PHE A 317 -4.21 -24.98 -9.80
C PHE A 317 -4.49 -26.36 -10.42
N ARG A 318 -3.46 -27.19 -10.58
CA ARG A 318 -3.64 -28.57 -11.08
C ARG A 318 -4.46 -29.41 -10.11
N PHE A 319 -4.14 -29.36 -8.82
CA PHE A 319 -4.89 -30.07 -7.78
C PHE A 319 -6.37 -29.69 -7.77
N LYS A 320 -6.69 -28.39 -7.85
CA LYS A 320 -8.09 -27.90 -7.88
C LYS A 320 -8.85 -28.37 -9.12
N LEU A 321 -8.25 -28.26 -10.31
CA LEU A 321 -8.88 -28.71 -11.55
C LEU A 321 -9.10 -30.23 -11.57
N GLN A 322 -8.13 -31.01 -11.10
CA GLN A 322 -8.25 -32.47 -10.99
C GLN A 322 -9.29 -32.88 -9.96
N SER A 323 -9.40 -32.16 -8.84
CA SER A 323 -10.41 -32.41 -7.81
C SER A 323 -11.83 -32.10 -8.31
N ALA A 324 -11.98 -31.05 -9.12
CA ALA A 324 -13.27 -30.66 -9.68
C ALA A 324 -13.73 -31.57 -10.84
N ASN A 325 -12.78 -32.15 -11.59
CA ASN A 325 -13.07 -33.14 -12.62
C ASN A 325 -12.13 -34.35 -12.52
N PRO A 326 -12.44 -35.34 -11.67
CA PRO A 326 -11.58 -36.52 -11.47
C PRO A 326 -11.40 -37.41 -12.71
N SER A 327 -12.23 -37.22 -13.73
CA SER A 327 -12.16 -37.97 -15.00
C SER A 327 -11.28 -37.30 -16.07
N ALA A 328 -10.82 -36.08 -15.83
CA ALA A 328 -9.98 -35.35 -16.76
C ALA A 328 -8.55 -35.90 -16.79
N ASP A 329 -7.93 -35.91 -17.98
CA ASP A 329 -6.51 -36.24 -18.15
C ASP A 329 -5.62 -35.00 -17.96
N GLU A 330 -4.29 -35.21 -17.92
CA GLU A 330 -3.33 -34.11 -17.77
C GLU A 330 -3.39 -33.12 -18.93
N ASN A 331 -3.69 -33.58 -20.15
CA ASN A 331 -3.82 -32.71 -21.32
C ASN A 331 -5.00 -31.75 -21.16
N TRP A 332 -6.12 -32.21 -20.62
CA TRP A 332 -7.28 -31.37 -20.33
C TRP A 332 -6.94 -30.28 -19.32
N VAL A 333 -6.22 -30.62 -18.24
CA VAL A 333 -5.79 -29.66 -17.22
C VAL A 333 -4.86 -28.60 -17.83
N GLU A 334 -3.86 -29.01 -18.60
CA GLU A 334 -2.94 -28.07 -19.26
C GLU A 334 -3.67 -27.18 -20.28
N ASN A 335 -4.59 -27.72 -21.08
CA ASN A 335 -5.40 -26.93 -22.02
C ASN A 335 -6.29 -25.90 -21.30
N CYS A 336 -6.87 -26.26 -20.16
CA CYS A 336 -7.64 -25.34 -19.32
C CYS A 336 -6.77 -24.19 -18.82
N LEU A 337 -5.58 -24.50 -18.29
CA LEU A 337 -4.64 -23.50 -17.81
C LEU A 337 -4.14 -22.61 -18.95
N ASP A 338 -3.82 -23.17 -20.12
CA ASP A 338 -3.28 -22.42 -21.25
C ASP A 338 -4.28 -21.38 -21.79
N GLN A 339 -5.58 -21.72 -21.85
CA GLN A 339 -6.61 -20.74 -22.21
C GLN A 339 -6.67 -19.57 -21.23
N LEU A 340 -6.60 -19.86 -19.92
CA LEU A 340 -6.66 -18.81 -18.91
C LEU A 340 -5.35 -18.01 -18.82
N CYS A 341 -4.20 -18.64 -19.08
CA CYS A 341 -2.89 -17.99 -19.20
C CYS A 341 -2.88 -16.97 -20.33
N GLU A 342 -3.40 -17.35 -21.51
CA GLU A 342 -3.52 -16.46 -22.66
C GLU A 342 -4.38 -15.23 -22.33
N ILE A 343 -5.55 -15.43 -21.72
CA ILE A 343 -6.44 -14.33 -21.32
C ILE A 343 -5.78 -13.43 -20.29
N SER A 344 -5.15 -14.01 -19.26
CA SER A 344 -4.46 -13.25 -18.21
C SER A 344 -3.38 -12.35 -18.80
N TYR A 345 -2.58 -12.88 -19.73
CA TYR A 345 -1.55 -12.13 -20.44
C TYR A 345 -2.15 -11.01 -21.32
N GLN A 346 -3.22 -11.28 -22.08
CA GLN A 346 -3.86 -10.24 -22.90
C GLN A 346 -4.41 -9.09 -22.05
N LEU A 347 -5.07 -9.41 -20.93
CA LEU A 347 -5.56 -8.41 -19.98
C LEU A 347 -4.41 -7.56 -19.41
N MET A 348 -3.27 -8.16 -19.11
CA MET A 348 -2.07 -7.43 -18.66
C MET A 348 -1.53 -6.48 -19.75
N VAL A 349 -1.46 -6.94 -21.01
CA VAL A 349 -1.03 -6.11 -22.16
C VAL A 349 -1.99 -4.93 -22.41
N GLU A 350 -3.29 -5.13 -22.19
CA GLU A 350 -4.31 -4.08 -22.24
C GLU A 350 -4.27 -3.13 -21.02
N GLY A 351 -3.38 -3.38 -20.05
CA GLY A 351 -3.25 -2.59 -18.82
C GLY A 351 -4.38 -2.84 -17.81
N ARG A 352 -5.16 -3.91 -17.99
CA ARG A 352 -6.31 -4.34 -17.18
C ARG A 352 -5.87 -5.37 -16.14
N GLN A 353 -5.15 -4.93 -15.13
CA GLN A 353 -4.72 -5.78 -14.02
C GLN A 353 -5.63 -5.60 -12.82
N GLN A 354 -6.15 -6.69 -12.27
CA GLN A 354 -7.13 -6.67 -11.18
C GLN A 354 -6.64 -5.88 -9.96
N ARG A 355 -5.34 -5.96 -9.64
CA ARG A 355 -4.72 -5.23 -8.52
C ARG A 355 -4.89 -3.71 -8.61
N PHE A 356 -5.00 -3.18 -9.83
CA PHE A 356 -5.07 -1.75 -10.13
C PHE A 356 -6.43 -1.32 -10.72
N LEU A 357 -7.45 -2.21 -10.71
CA LEU A 357 -8.81 -1.88 -11.12
C LEU A 357 -9.65 -1.45 -9.91
N ASP A 358 -9.66 -0.14 -9.64
CA ASP A 358 -10.37 0.47 -8.50
C ASP A 358 -11.72 1.12 -8.89
N VAL A 359 -11.90 1.46 -10.17
CA VAL A 359 -13.15 2.07 -10.68
C VAL A 359 -14.20 1.01 -10.98
N GLU A 360 -13.89 0.00 -11.80
CA GLU A 360 -14.81 -1.08 -12.15
C GLU A 360 -14.10 -2.44 -12.07
N PRO A 361 -14.15 -3.12 -10.91
CA PRO A 361 -13.52 -4.42 -10.70
C PRO A 361 -14.10 -5.53 -11.58
N GLY A 362 -13.20 -6.37 -12.08
CA GLY A 362 -13.52 -7.48 -12.97
C GLY A 362 -13.55 -7.14 -14.46
N TYR A 363 -13.87 -8.17 -15.24
CA TYR A 363 -13.74 -8.21 -16.69
C TYR A 363 -15.07 -8.56 -17.33
N GLU A 364 -15.33 -8.08 -18.54
CA GLU A 364 -16.55 -8.41 -19.26
C GLU A 364 -16.57 -9.89 -19.66
N LYS A 365 -17.73 -10.54 -19.62
CA LYS A 365 -17.87 -11.93 -20.10
C LYS A 365 -17.53 -12.10 -21.59
N SER A 366 -17.60 -11.03 -22.38
CA SER A 366 -17.16 -11.01 -23.77
C SER A 366 -15.71 -11.50 -23.94
N THR A 367 -14.84 -11.28 -22.94
CA THR A 367 -13.44 -11.74 -22.98
C THR A 367 -13.30 -13.26 -22.90
N LEU A 368 -14.35 -13.98 -22.49
CA LEU A 368 -14.38 -15.45 -22.42
C LEU A 368 -15.04 -16.09 -23.65
N GLU A 369 -15.52 -15.29 -24.61
CA GLU A 369 -16.18 -15.81 -25.80
C GLU A 369 -15.27 -16.72 -26.65
N GLY A 370 -15.80 -17.84 -27.11
CA GLY A 370 -15.05 -18.84 -27.88
C GLY A 370 -14.13 -19.75 -27.06
N LYS A 371 -14.06 -19.59 -25.73
CA LYS A 371 -13.23 -20.42 -24.83
C LYS A 371 -14.08 -21.49 -24.12
N THR A 372 -14.30 -22.60 -24.81
CA THR A 372 -15.22 -23.67 -24.38
C THR A 372 -14.84 -24.39 -23.08
N LEU A 373 -13.58 -24.30 -22.63
CA LEU A 373 -13.12 -24.87 -21.36
C LEU A 373 -13.29 -23.90 -20.17
N LEU A 374 -13.59 -22.63 -20.44
CA LEU A 374 -13.81 -21.60 -19.43
C LEU A 374 -15.29 -21.32 -19.21
N VAL A 375 -16.12 -21.49 -20.25
CA VAL A 375 -17.55 -21.18 -20.23
C VAL A 375 -18.40 -22.43 -20.45
N SER A 376 -19.36 -22.64 -19.56
CA SER A 376 -20.44 -23.63 -19.69
C SER A 376 -21.78 -22.92 -19.58
N GLU A 377 -22.65 -23.08 -20.58
CA GLU A 377 -24.01 -22.48 -20.60
C GLU A 377 -24.03 -20.95 -20.36
N GLY A 378 -23.02 -20.23 -20.86
CA GLY A 378 -22.91 -18.76 -20.71
C GLY A 378 -22.38 -18.28 -19.37
N ASN A 379 -21.98 -19.19 -18.49
CA ASN A 379 -21.37 -18.92 -17.18
C ASN A 379 -19.98 -19.52 -17.10
N VAL A 380 -19.14 -18.99 -16.21
CA VAL A 380 -17.86 -19.62 -15.85
C VAL A 380 -18.13 -21.07 -15.42
N ALA A 381 -17.40 -22.01 -16.01
CA ALA A 381 -17.62 -23.43 -15.79
C ALA A 381 -17.38 -23.83 -14.32
N PRO A 382 -18.11 -24.82 -13.78
CA PRO A 382 -18.08 -25.14 -12.34
C PRO A 382 -16.70 -25.49 -11.79
N TRP A 383 -15.81 -26.09 -12.58
CA TRP A 383 -14.47 -26.46 -12.14
C TRP A 383 -13.52 -25.27 -11.89
N TRP A 384 -13.91 -24.06 -12.28
CA TRP A 384 -13.20 -22.84 -11.93
C TRP A 384 -13.69 -22.21 -10.62
N GLU A 385 -14.68 -22.84 -9.96
CA GLU A 385 -15.12 -22.42 -8.64
C GLU A 385 -13.95 -22.44 -7.65
N GLY A 386 -13.75 -21.32 -6.94
CA GLY A 386 -12.61 -21.12 -6.04
C GLY A 386 -11.40 -20.42 -6.68
N ILE A 387 -11.32 -20.34 -8.01
CA ILE A 387 -10.30 -19.57 -8.74
C ILE A 387 -10.93 -18.29 -9.29
N LEU A 388 -12.08 -18.43 -9.95
CA LEU A 388 -12.82 -17.32 -10.54
C LEU A 388 -14.11 -17.05 -9.73
N GLN A 389 -14.58 -15.82 -9.84
CA GLN A 389 -15.93 -15.43 -9.45
C GLN A 389 -16.58 -14.64 -10.57
N GLN A 390 -17.91 -14.68 -10.63
CA GLN A 390 -18.65 -14.03 -11.71
C GLN A 390 -19.93 -13.37 -11.19
N THR A 391 -20.33 -12.33 -11.90
CA THR A 391 -21.65 -11.72 -11.85
C THR A 391 -22.39 -12.05 -13.14
N ASN A 392 -23.59 -11.50 -13.32
CA ASN A 392 -24.34 -11.70 -14.56
C ASN A 392 -23.59 -11.20 -15.80
N ARG A 393 -22.83 -10.09 -15.68
CA ARG A 393 -22.08 -9.47 -16.81
C ARG A 393 -20.58 -9.67 -16.77
N ARG A 394 -20.00 -9.80 -15.57
CA ARG A 394 -18.56 -9.74 -15.38
C ARG A 394 -18.03 -10.99 -14.71
N TRP A 395 -16.72 -11.15 -14.78
CA TRP A 395 -15.98 -12.18 -14.06
C TRP A 395 -14.66 -11.61 -13.58
N GLU A 396 -14.10 -12.18 -12.52
CA GLU A 396 -12.80 -11.79 -12.00
C GLU A 396 -12.12 -12.96 -11.29
N TYR A 397 -10.82 -12.80 -11.02
CA TYR A 397 -10.10 -13.75 -10.19
C TYR A 397 -10.48 -13.53 -8.73
N ARG A 398 -10.55 -14.58 -7.93
CA ARG A 398 -10.82 -14.42 -6.48
C ARG A 398 -9.67 -13.77 -5.72
N HIS A 399 -8.49 -13.68 -6.33
CA HIS A 399 -7.36 -12.92 -5.85
C HIS A 399 -6.51 -12.43 -7.03
N PRO A 400 -5.98 -11.18 -7.02
CA PRO A 400 -5.15 -10.64 -8.10
C PRO A 400 -3.92 -11.49 -8.44
N SER A 401 -3.32 -12.14 -7.43
CA SER A 401 -2.14 -13.00 -7.64
C SER A 401 -2.40 -14.18 -8.57
N PHE A 402 -3.65 -14.59 -8.77
CA PHE A 402 -3.99 -15.62 -9.74
C PHE A 402 -3.76 -15.14 -11.18
N GLN A 403 -4.15 -13.90 -11.50
CA GLN A 403 -3.86 -13.30 -12.81
C GLN A 403 -2.35 -13.16 -13.03
N GLU A 404 -1.63 -12.75 -11.98
CA GLU A 404 -0.18 -12.55 -12.02
C GLU A 404 0.56 -13.88 -12.23
N PHE A 405 0.15 -14.93 -11.53
CA PHE A 405 0.66 -16.28 -11.72
C PHE A 405 0.42 -16.80 -13.13
N LEU A 406 -0.82 -16.69 -13.64
CA LEU A 406 -1.18 -17.18 -14.97
C LEU A 406 -0.43 -16.41 -16.06
N THR A 407 -0.22 -15.11 -15.88
CA THR A 407 0.65 -14.30 -16.74
C THR A 407 2.10 -14.77 -16.67
N GLY A 408 2.65 -14.96 -15.47
CA GLY A 408 4.02 -15.49 -15.29
C GLY A 408 4.20 -16.86 -15.95
N ARG A 409 3.21 -17.75 -15.83
CA ARG A 409 3.19 -19.07 -16.49
C ARG A 409 3.14 -18.96 -18.01
N TYR A 410 2.33 -18.04 -18.54
CA TYR A 410 2.30 -17.75 -19.98
C TYR A 410 3.68 -17.32 -20.48
N LEU A 411 4.32 -16.38 -19.78
CA LEU A 411 5.67 -15.91 -20.11
C LEU A 411 6.69 -17.03 -20.06
N GLN A 412 6.65 -17.90 -19.04
CA GLN A 412 7.54 -19.05 -18.94
C GLN A 412 7.49 -19.95 -20.18
N LYS A 413 6.30 -20.15 -20.76
CA LYS A 413 6.11 -20.96 -21.99
C LYS A 413 6.46 -20.19 -23.27
N SER A 414 6.58 -18.86 -23.22
CA SER A 414 6.84 -18.02 -24.37
C SER A 414 8.32 -17.95 -24.74
N ASN A 415 8.63 -18.06 -26.03
CA ASN A 415 9.99 -17.86 -26.53
C ASN A 415 10.46 -16.38 -26.46
N SER A 416 9.55 -15.43 -26.28
CA SER A 416 9.82 -13.98 -26.26
C SER A 416 9.77 -13.36 -24.86
N TRP A 417 9.78 -14.16 -23.80
CA TRP A 417 9.63 -13.65 -22.43
C TRP A 417 10.68 -12.58 -22.07
N LYS A 418 11.91 -12.70 -22.57
CA LYS A 418 13.01 -11.74 -22.32
C LYS A 418 12.67 -10.34 -22.84
N ASP A 419 12.14 -10.25 -24.05
CA ASP A 419 11.77 -8.97 -24.66
C ASP A 419 10.57 -8.35 -23.97
N ILE A 420 9.63 -9.19 -23.52
CA ILE A 420 8.47 -8.73 -22.74
C ILE A 420 8.92 -8.20 -21.39
N VAL A 421 9.82 -8.90 -20.67
CA VAL A 421 10.35 -8.43 -19.40
C VAL A 421 11.12 -7.12 -19.57
N ARG A 422 12.04 -7.03 -20.53
CA ARG A 422 12.77 -5.77 -20.82
C ARG A 422 11.83 -4.59 -21.01
N LYS A 423 10.79 -4.78 -21.82
CA LYS A 423 9.83 -3.71 -22.13
C LYS A 423 9.01 -3.26 -20.91
N ASN A 424 8.70 -4.17 -19.99
CA ASN A 424 7.68 -3.94 -18.96
C ASN A 424 8.22 -3.95 -17.52
N CYS A 425 9.50 -4.25 -17.30
CA CYS A 425 10.03 -4.40 -15.94
C CYS A 425 10.00 -3.11 -15.10
N GLY A 426 9.98 -1.93 -15.74
CA GLY A 426 9.79 -0.64 -15.05
C GLY A 426 8.32 -0.21 -14.87
N ASP A 427 7.36 -1.03 -15.27
CA ASP A 427 5.94 -0.81 -14.97
C ASP A 427 5.54 -1.67 -13.76
N GLU A 428 5.15 -1.00 -12.67
CA GLU A 428 4.75 -1.65 -11.41
C GLU A 428 3.66 -2.70 -11.60
N LYS A 429 2.83 -2.55 -12.64
CA LYS A 429 1.80 -3.54 -12.99
C LYS A 429 2.40 -4.92 -13.23
N TRP A 430 3.56 -4.99 -13.88
CA TRP A 430 4.19 -6.26 -14.24
C TRP A 430 5.02 -6.88 -13.12
N HIS A 431 5.33 -6.14 -12.05
CA HIS A 431 6.28 -6.56 -11.02
C HIS A 431 5.92 -7.92 -10.40
N GLU A 432 4.67 -8.14 -9.99
CA GLU A 432 4.28 -9.42 -9.36
C GLU A 432 4.31 -10.60 -10.34
N ALA A 433 3.91 -10.39 -11.60
CA ALA A 433 4.02 -11.43 -12.63
C ALA A 433 5.49 -11.78 -12.92
N ILE A 434 6.39 -10.79 -12.92
CA ILE A 434 7.84 -10.98 -13.11
C ILE A 434 8.47 -11.69 -11.91
N LYS A 435 8.09 -11.32 -10.67
CA LYS A 435 8.52 -12.05 -9.46
C LYS A 435 8.15 -13.52 -9.53
N ILE A 436 6.90 -13.83 -9.92
CA ILE A 436 6.47 -15.23 -10.07
C ILE A 436 7.23 -15.91 -11.21
N LEU A 437 7.40 -15.24 -12.36
CA LEU A 437 8.18 -15.74 -13.50
C LEU A 437 9.60 -16.16 -13.10
N ALA A 438 10.23 -15.46 -12.15
CA ALA A 438 11.58 -15.75 -11.68
C ALA A 438 11.77 -17.19 -11.16
N GLY A 439 10.70 -17.83 -10.68
CA GLY A 439 10.73 -19.23 -10.28
C GLY A 439 10.66 -20.24 -11.43
N GLY A 440 10.39 -19.78 -12.65
CA GLY A 440 10.17 -20.62 -13.83
C GLY A 440 11.18 -20.46 -14.97
N VAL A 441 12.07 -19.45 -14.93
CA VAL A 441 13.06 -19.16 -15.97
C VAL A 441 14.48 -19.14 -15.42
N SER A 442 15.49 -19.02 -16.29
CA SER A 442 16.88 -18.92 -15.83
C SER A 442 17.10 -17.65 -15.02
N GLY A 443 17.56 -17.82 -13.79
CA GLY A 443 17.89 -16.74 -12.88
C GLY A 443 18.92 -15.78 -13.43
N LYS A 444 19.97 -16.29 -14.08
CA LYS A 444 21.01 -15.45 -14.69
C LYS A 444 20.40 -14.50 -15.72
N GLU A 445 19.64 -15.04 -16.67
CA GLU A 445 19.08 -14.25 -17.78
C GLU A 445 18.08 -13.20 -17.31
N LEU A 446 17.22 -13.55 -16.35
CA LEU A 446 16.26 -12.59 -15.78
C LEU A 446 16.98 -11.48 -15.02
N PHE A 447 17.95 -11.83 -14.18
CA PHE A 447 18.63 -10.84 -13.35
C PHE A 447 19.54 -9.93 -14.17
N ASP A 448 20.19 -10.45 -15.22
CA ASP A 448 20.93 -9.61 -16.17
C ASP A 448 20.00 -8.55 -16.79
N ILE A 449 18.79 -8.96 -17.23
CA ILE A 449 17.78 -8.02 -17.75
C ILE A 449 17.38 -6.98 -16.70
N LEU A 450 16.99 -7.41 -15.50
CA LEU A 450 16.51 -6.49 -14.46
C LEU A 450 17.59 -5.49 -14.05
N ILE A 451 18.84 -5.92 -13.94
CA ILE A 451 19.94 -5.04 -13.58
C ILE A 451 20.29 -4.10 -14.74
N GLU A 452 20.28 -4.57 -15.99
CA GLU A 452 20.53 -3.75 -17.19
C GLU A 452 19.48 -2.64 -17.38
N GLU A 453 18.22 -2.91 -17.03
CA GLU A 453 17.11 -1.95 -17.07
C GLU A 453 16.99 -1.09 -15.80
N GLY A 454 17.86 -1.29 -14.80
CA GLY A 454 17.86 -0.50 -13.55
C GLY A 454 16.84 -0.94 -12.50
N GLU A 455 16.13 -2.05 -12.73
CA GLU A 455 15.07 -2.61 -11.87
C GLU A 455 15.61 -3.47 -10.71
N VAL A 456 16.51 -2.89 -9.93
CA VAL A 456 17.23 -3.59 -8.85
C VAL A 456 16.32 -3.96 -7.68
N MET A 457 15.32 -3.13 -7.36
CA MET A 457 14.34 -3.46 -6.31
C MET A 457 13.50 -4.67 -6.70
N LEU A 458 13.08 -4.76 -7.97
CA LEU A 458 12.37 -5.91 -8.50
C LEU A 458 13.26 -7.16 -8.48
N ALA A 459 14.53 -7.04 -8.87
CA ALA A 459 15.51 -8.13 -8.79
C ALA A 459 15.67 -8.63 -7.35
N GLY A 460 15.82 -7.72 -6.38
CA GLY A 460 15.91 -8.05 -4.96
C GLY A 460 14.70 -8.81 -4.43
N ASN A 461 13.50 -8.35 -4.77
CA ASN A 461 12.25 -9.00 -4.37
C ASN A 461 12.00 -10.34 -5.07
N SER A 462 12.71 -10.63 -6.16
CA SER A 462 12.62 -11.88 -6.92
C SER A 462 13.64 -12.94 -6.46
N LEU A 463 14.61 -12.57 -5.62
CA LEU A 463 15.62 -13.48 -5.08
C LEU A 463 15.08 -14.76 -4.39
N PRO A 464 13.98 -14.73 -3.60
CA PRO A 464 13.48 -15.96 -2.99
C PRO A 464 12.77 -16.90 -3.98
N GLU A 465 12.41 -16.41 -5.17
CA GLU A 465 11.67 -17.19 -6.17
C GLU A 465 12.62 -18.00 -7.06
N VAL A 466 13.83 -17.48 -7.30
CA VAL A 466 14.79 -18.03 -8.26
C VAL A 466 15.60 -19.22 -7.69
N GLY A 467 15.68 -20.31 -8.47
CA GLY A 467 16.37 -21.53 -8.06
C GLY A 467 17.85 -21.63 -8.48
N ASP A 468 18.23 -21.04 -9.62
CA ASP A 468 19.51 -21.28 -10.30
C ASP A 468 20.39 -20.00 -10.43
N LEU A 469 20.16 -18.99 -9.57
CA LEU A 469 20.92 -17.74 -9.63
C LEU A 469 22.39 -17.95 -9.26
N PRO A 470 23.36 -17.55 -10.11
CA PRO A 470 24.77 -17.69 -9.75
C PRO A 470 25.13 -16.77 -8.58
N LYS A 471 26.09 -17.21 -7.75
CA LYS A 471 26.50 -16.51 -6.53
C LYS A 471 26.92 -15.06 -6.79
N GLY A 472 27.63 -14.79 -7.89
CA GLY A 472 28.09 -13.46 -8.28
C GLY A 472 26.95 -12.46 -8.44
N GLN A 473 25.92 -12.82 -9.22
CA GLN A 473 24.72 -12.01 -9.46
C GLN A 473 23.93 -11.80 -8.17
N GLY A 474 23.77 -12.85 -7.36
CA GLY A 474 23.11 -12.74 -6.06
C GLY A 474 23.81 -11.76 -5.10
N LEU A 475 25.15 -11.78 -5.07
CA LEU A 475 25.94 -10.82 -4.30
C LEU A 475 25.85 -9.40 -4.89
N LEU A 476 25.88 -9.27 -6.21
CA LEU A 476 25.77 -7.98 -6.89
C LEU A 476 24.43 -7.28 -6.60
N VAL A 477 23.29 -7.96 -6.75
CA VAL A 477 21.97 -7.39 -6.41
C VAL A 477 21.92 -6.96 -4.94
N ARG A 478 22.39 -7.80 -4.03
CA ARG A 478 22.43 -7.48 -2.60
C ARG A 478 23.33 -6.28 -2.31
N GLN A 479 24.45 -6.14 -3.01
CA GLN A 479 25.34 -4.98 -2.90
C GLN A 479 24.67 -3.71 -3.43
N LEU A 480 23.99 -3.77 -4.57
CA LEU A 480 23.26 -2.61 -5.11
C LEU A 480 22.10 -2.17 -4.19
N LEU A 481 21.49 -3.11 -3.47
CA LEU A 481 20.43 -2.85 -2.49
C LEU A 481 20.94 -2.50 -1.08
N LYS A 482 22.25 -2.60 -0.83
CA LYS A 482 22.84 -2.48 0.51
C LYS A 482 22.45 -1.20 1.23
N TYR A 483 22.32 -0.09 0.51
CA TYR A 483 21.98 1.22 1.06
C TYR A 483 20.51 1.60 0.88
N GLN A 484 19.71 0.68 0.36
CA GLN A 484 18.30 0.86 0.02
C GLN A 484 17.36 0.25 1.07
N CYS A 485 17.83 -0.80 1.71
CA CYS A 485 17.00 -1.63 2.55
C CYS A 485 17.01 -1.15 4.00
N ARG A 486 15.83 -0.72 4.47
CA ARG A 486 15.55 -0.40 5.87
C ARG A 486 16.01 -1.49 6.82
N GLU A 487 16.55 -1.13 7.98
CA GLU A 487 16.86 -2.13 9.03
C GLU A 487 15.60 -2.89 9.49
N THR A 488 14.43 -2.23 9.39
CA THR A 488 13.14 -2.82 9.75
C THR A 488 12.62 -3.82 8.73
N LEU A 489 13.26 -3.99 7.56
CA LEU A 489 12.87 -4.95 6.54
C LEU A 489 13.74 -6.21 6.64
N PRO A 490 13.36 -7.20 7.47
CA PRO A 490 14.20 -8.35 7.78
C PRO A 490 14.58 -9.18 6.54
N GLN A 491 13.74 -9.18 5.51
CA GLN A 491 13.99 -9.88 4.25
C GLN A 491 15.30 -9.44 3.59
N PHE A 492 15.64 -8.16 3.72
CA PHE A 492 16.84 -7.58 3.12
C PHE A 492 18.02 -7.47 4.08
N SER A 493 17.90 -8.02 5.29
CA SER A 493 19.03 -8.07 6.24
C SER A 493 20.31 -8.70 5.65
N PRO A 494 20.27 -9.68 4.70
CA PRO A 494 21.48 -10.19 4.07
C PRO A 494 22.23 -9.15 3.22
N CYS A 495 21.54 -8.13 2.66
CA CYS A 495 22.16 -7.09 1.85
C CYS A 495 23.22 -6.30 2.63
N ARG A 496 23.04 -6.13 3.94
CA ARG A 496 23.97 -5.42 4.82
C ARG A 496 25.27 -6.17 5.08
N LYS A 497 25.26 -7.49 4.91
CA LYS A 497 26.41 -8.37 5.18
C LYS A 497 27.33 -8.55 3.97
N VAL A 498 26.96 -7.98 2.81
CA VAL A 498 27.74 -8.15 1.58
C VAL A 498 29.04 -7.35 1.62
N SER A 499 30.12 -8.06 1.30
CA SER A 499 31.45 -7.49 1.09
C SER A 499 31.65 -7.11 -0.37
N VAL A 500 32.10 -5.87 -0.60
CA VAL A 500 32.41 -5.35 -1.95
C VAL A 500 33.49 -6.20 -2.62
N GLN A 501 34.48 -6.66 -1.86
CA GLN A 501 35.56 -7.51 -2.37
C GLN A 501 35.05 -8.88 -2.83
N GLU A 502 34.08 -9.47 -2.12
CA GLU A 502 33.47 -10.73 -2.54
C GLU A 502 32.65 -10.58 -3.83
N VAL A 503 31.96 -9.44 -3.99
CA VAL A 503 31.22 -9.13 -5.24
C VAL A 503 32.18 -9.06 -6.42
N ILE A 504 33.29 -8.34 -6.28
CA ILE A 504 34.29 -8.20 -7.35
C ILE A 504 34.92 -9.57 -7.69
N GLN A 505 35.25 -10.39 -6.69
CA GLN A 505 35.87 -11.70 -6.90
C GLN A 505 34.93 -12.74 -7.54
N CYS A 506 33.63 -12.66 -7.27
CA CYS A 506 32.65 -13.64 -7.75
C CYS A 506 32.05 -13.30 -9.12
N ASN A 507 32.34 -12.12 -9.69
CA ASN A 507 31.79 -11.68 -10.97
C ASN A 507 32.90 -11.54 -12.02
N GLU A 508 32.56 -11.75 -13.28
CA GLU A 508 33.48 -11.52 -14.40
C GLU A 508 33.79 -10.03 -14.52
N THR A 509 35.08 -9.67 -14.63
CA THR A 509 35.54 -8.28 -14.62
C THR A 509 34.91 -7.46 -15.75
N GLU A 510 34.90 -7.98 -16.98
CA GLU A 510 34.36 -7.28 -18.16
C GLU A 510 32.85 -7.05 -18.04
N TYR A 511 32.10 -8.04 -17.55
CA TYR A 511 30.67 -7.90 -17.26
C TYR A 511 30.43 -6.78 -16.25
N LEU A 512 31.16 -6.78 -15.14
CA LEU A 512 31.00 -5.78 -14.09
C LEU A 512 31.37 -4.38 -14.59
N GLU A 513 32.42 -4.24 -15.41
CA GLU A 513 32.82 -2.94 -16.01
C GLU A 513 31.75 -2.36 -16.91
N ASN A 514 31.26 -3.17 -17.84
CA ASN A 514 30.23 -2.75 -18.79
C ASN A 514 28.95 -2.35 -18.05
N LEU A 515 28.57 -3.13 -17.04
CA LEU A 515 27.39 -2.83 -16.24
C LEU A 515 27.54 -1.54 -15.43
N LEU A 516 28.62 -1.40 -14.65
CA LEU A 516 28.81 -0.22 -13.80
C LEU A 516 28.90 1.05 -14.63
N SER A 517 29.58 0.99 -15.78
CA SER A 517 29.65 2.11 -16.73
C SER A 517 28.27 2.45 -17.29
N ARG A 518 27.45 1.45 -17.61
CA ARG A 518 26.05 1.65 -18.05
C ARG A 518 25.21 2.31 -16.98
N LEU A 519 25.26 1.84 -15.73
CA LEU A 519 24.46 2.37 -14.62
C LEU A 519 24.83 3.82 -14.21
N LEU A 520 26.03 4.28 -14.56
CA LEU A 520 26.42 5.69 -14.38
C LEU A 520 25.79 6.63 -15.41
N LYS A 521 25.47 6.13 -16.61
CA LYS A 521 24.92 6.94 -17.69
C LYS A 521 23.55 7.47 -17.30
N ARG A 522 23.32 8.76 -17.58
CA ARG A 522 22.09 9.49 -17.29
C ARG A 522 20.81 8.76 -17.69
N GLU A 523 20.82 8.06 -18.82
CA GLU A 523 19.66 7.35 -19.40
C GLU A 523 19.27 6.07 -18.63
N HIS A 524 20.22 5.44 -17.95
CA HIS A 524 20.06 4.18 -17.21
C HIS A 524 20.30 4.35 -15.70
N ARG A 525 20.45 5.59 -15.25
CA ARG A 525 20.79 5.93 -13.88
C ARG A 525 19.58 5.78 -12.98
N ASP A 526 19.78 5.08 -11.87
CA ASP A 526 18.87 5.08 -10.72
C ASP A 526 19.62 5.62 -9.50
N SER A 527 19.23 6.81 -9.03
CA SER A 527 19.87 7.48 -7.89
C SER A 527 20.00 6.61 -6.64
N ARG A 528 19.08 5.66 -6.47
CA ARG A 528 19.03 4.73 -5.34
C ARG A 528 20.29 3.87 -5.25
N ILE A 529 20.78 3.35 -6.36
CA ILE A 529 21.85 2.34 -6.34
C ILE A 529 23.24 2.95 -6.55
N LEU A 530 23.33 4.23 -6.92
CA LEU A 530 24.58 4.84 -7.34
C LEU A 530 25.66 4.86 -6.27
N PHE A 531 25.29 4.96 -5.00
CA PHE A 531 26.29 4.87 -3.94
C PHE A 531 27.01 3.51 -3.97
N SER A 532 26.27 2.41 -4.17
CA SER A 532 26.85 1.08 -4.33
C SER A 532 27.64 0.93 -5.63
N VAL A 533 27.19 1.57 -6.72
CA VAL A 533 27.92 1.60 -8.00
C VAL A 533 29.29 2.28 -7.82
N LEU A 534 29.32 3.47 -7.21
CA LEU A 534 30.55 4.20 -6.91
C LEU A 534 31.45 3.40 -5.96
N GLU A 535 30.88 2.78 -4.92
CA GLU A 535 31.62 1.92 -4.00
C GLU A 535 32.31 0.74 -4.74
N LEU A 536 31.63 0.10 -5.69
CA LEU A 536 32.20 -0.97 -6.51
C LEU A 536 33.32 -0.48 -7.44
N ILE A 537 33.12 0.67 -8.11
CA ILE A 537 34.13 1.26 -8.99
C ILE A 537 35.38 1.62 -8.19
N LEU A 538 35.22 2.31 -7.06
CA LEU A 538 36.32 2.72 -6.20
C LEU A 538 37.09 1.53 -5.63
N ALA A 539 36.39 0.51 -5.15
CA ALA A 539 37.03 -0.68 -4.58
C ALA A 539 37.89 -1.44 -5.60
N LYS A 540 37.52 -1.43 -6.88
CA LYS A 540 38.36 -1.99 -7.95
C LYS A 540 39.68 -1.26 -8.14
N HIS A 541 39.69 0.05 -7.88
CA HIS A 541 40.88 0.90 -7.90
C HIS A 541 41.60 0.96 -6.54
N GLY A 542 41.20 0.13 -5.57
CA GLY A 542 41.81 0.09 -4.23
C GLY A 542 41.45 1.28 -3.34
N LEU A 543 40.38 2.01 -3.66
CA LEU A 543 39.89 3.16 -2.91
C LEU A 543 38.67 2.79 -2.06
N ASP A 544 38.56 3.34 -0.85
CA ASP A 544 37.40 3.17 0.04
C ASP A 544 36.56 4.44 0.03
N PHE A 545 35.32 4.35 -0.47
CA PHE A 545 34.43 5.50 -0.56
C PHE A 545 34.08 6.10 0.80
N HIS A 546 33.90 5.28 1.83
CA HIS A 546 33.57 5.78 3.17
C HIS A 546 34.76 6.54 3.76
N GLN A 547 35.98 6.08 3.49
CA GLN A 547 37.18 6.81 3.89
C GLN A 547 37.25 8.19 3.22
N LEU A 548 37.01 8.28 1.90
CA LEU A 548 37.00 9.56 1.19
C LEU A 548 35.93 10.52 1.73
N LEU A 549 34.77 10.00 2.13
CA LEU A 549 33.69 10.76 2.75
C LEU A 549 34.07 11.26 4.16
N ASP A 550 34.74 10.42 4.95
CA ASP A 550 35.19 10.76 6.30
C ASP A 550 36.39 11.77 6.24
N THR A 551 37.24 11.73 5.20
CA THR A 551 38.38 12.66 5.02
C THR A 551 38.10 13.85 4.12
N PHE A 552 36.92 13.92 3.47
CA PHE A 552 36.55 14.94 2.48
C PHE A 552 37.52 15.06 1.29
N ASP A 553 38.20 13.97 0.92
CA ASP A 553 39.13 13.97 -0.22
C ASP A 553 38.50 13.32 -1.45
N PHE A 554 37.95 14.14 -2.33
CA PHE A 554 37.32 13.70 -3.57
C PHE A 554 38.23 13.84 -4.81
N GLU A 555 39.48 14.27 -4.65
CA GLU A 555 40.43 14.38 -5.77
C GLU A 555 40.73 13.04 -6.47
N PRO A 556 40.77 11.88 -5.77
CA PRO A 556 40.92 10.60 -6.43
C PRO A 556 39.81 10.29 -7.45
N LEU A 557 38.57 10.74 -7.20
CA LEU A 557 37.42 10.49 -8.09
C LEU A 557 37.61 11.12 -9.47
N LYS A 558 38.21 12.32 -9.52
CA LYS A 558 38.42 13.08 -10.77
C LYS A 558 39.44 12.42 -11.71
N LYS A 559 40.26 11.50 -11.19
CA LYS A 559 41.31 10.81 -11.95
C LYS A 559 40.81 9.52 -12.63
N LEU A 560 39.63 9.03 -12.25
CA LEU A 560 39.05 7.81 -12.80
C LEU A 560 38.33 8.11 -14.11
N GLU A 561 38.71 7.44 -15.18
CA GLU A 561 38.11 7.63 -16.51
C GLU A 561 36.62 7.30 -16.50
N GLU A 562 36.21 6.29 -15.73
CA GLU A 562 34.84 5.82 -15.61
C GLU A 562 33.89 6.87 -15.00
N LEU A 563 34.42 7.82 -14.23
CA LEU A 563 33.63 8.86 -13.54
C LEU A 563 33.65 10.21 -14.26
N LYS A 564 34.47 10.38 -15.31
CA LYS A 564 34.64 11.69 -15.97
C LYS A 564 33.33 12.22 -16.53
N GLU A 565 32.60 11.41 -17.29
CA GLU A 565 31.30 11.77 -17.88
C GLU A 565 30.29 12.13 -16.78
N PHE A 566 30.21 11.31 -15.73
CA PHE A 566 29.31 11.54 -14.60
C PHE A 566 29.59 12.88 -13.89
N LEU A 567 30.87 13.21 -13.66
CA LEU A 567 31.29 14.42 -12.95
C LEU A 567 31.25 15.69 -13.83
N SER A 568 31.32 15.56 -15.16
CA SER A 568 31.23 16.70 -16.09
C SER A 568 29.80 17.01 -16.54
N GLU A 569 28.85 16.12 -16.28
CA GLU A 569 27.47 16.18 -16.81
C GLU A 569 26.74 17.50 -16.51
N VAL A 570 26.95 18.09 -15.32
CA VAL A 570 26.32 19.36 -14.92
C VAL A 570 26.68 20.50 -15.89
N ALA A 571 27.91 20.52 -16.40
CA ALA A 571 28.36 21.53 -17.35
C ALA A 571 27.75 21.33 -18.76
N GLU A 572 27.30 20.11 -19.05
CA GLU A 572 26.77 19.68 -20.34
C GLU A 572 25.24 19.69 -20.41
N LEU A 573 24.56 20.07 -19.32
CA LEU A 573 23.10 20.14 -19.25
C LEU A 573 22.51 21.00 -20.38
N GLU A 574 21.35 20.57 -20.88
CA GLU A 574 20.58 21.30 -21.88
C GLU A 574 20.10 22.66 -21.37
N LYS A 575 19.48 23.46 -22.25
CA LYS A 575 19.06 24.83 -21.93
C LYS A 575 18.12 24.89 -20.72
N GLU A 576 17.16 23.97 -20.63
CA GLU A 576 16.20 23.90 -19.53
C GLU A 576 16.87 23.51 -18.21
N GLY A 577 17.71 22.46 -18.22
CA GLY A 577 18.48 22.04 -17.05
C GLY A 577 19.40 23.15 -16.52
N ARG A 578 20.08 23.90 -17.41
CA ARG A 578 20.89 25.07 -17.02
C ARG A 578 20.06 26.21 -16.41
N ALA A 579 18.83 26.42 -16.88
CA ALA A 579 17.93 27.41 -16.31
C ALA A 579 17.46 26.99 -14.90
N THR A 580 17.10 25.72 -14.72
CA THR A 580 16.76 25.11 -13.42
C THR A 580 17.92 25.24 -12.45
N LEU A 581 19.13 24.88 -12.88
CA LEU A 581 20.35 24.99 -12.08
C LEU A 581 20.63 26.45 -11.69
N LYS A 582 20.53 27.38 -12.64
CA LYS A 582 20.72 28.81 -12.35
C LYS A 582 19.71 29.36 -11.34
N LYS A 583 18.46 28.86 -11.37
CA LYS A 583 17.38 29.31 -10.50
C LYS A 583 17.45 28.71 -9.09
N PHE A 584 17.63 27.39 -8.99
CA PHE A 584 17.54 26.65 -7.73
C PHE A 584 18.89 26.25 -7.14
N GLY A 585 19.97 26.29 -7.93
CA GLY A 585 21.34 26.05 -7.50
C GLY A 585 22.11 27.32 -7.12
N GLU A 586 21.41 28.41 -6.81
CA GLU A 586 22.05 29.67 -6.40
C GLU A 586 22.77 29.49 -5.06
N MET A 587 24.01 29.98 -4.98
CA MET A 587 24.87 29.87 -3.81
C MET A 587 24.89 31.20 -3.03
N SER A 588 25.12 31.09 -1.73
CA SER A 588 25.36 32.20 -0.80
C SER A 588 26.72 32.03 -0.13
N THR A 589 27.54 33.07 -0.17
CA THR A 589 28.86 33.07 0.48
C THR A 589 28.74 33.40 1.96
N VAL A 590 29.28 32.52 2.81
CA VAL A 590 29.40 32.71 4.26
C VAL A 590 30.86 33.05 4.57
N PRO A 591 31.15 34.24 5.13
CA PRO A 591 32.52 34.70 5.32
C PRO A 591 33.27 33.88 6.37
N GLU A 592 34.59 33.82 6.23
CA GLU A 592 35.48 33.29 7.26
C GLU A 592 35.27 34.00 8.61
N GLY A 593 35.37 33.26 9.71
CA GLY A 593 35.36 33.84 11.04
C GLY A 593 34.77 32.94 12.13
N LYS A 594 34.90 33.40 13.36
CA LYS A 594 34.32 32.79 14.57
C LYS A 594 32.80 32.89 14.57
N PHE A 595 32.13 31.87 15.08
CA PHE A 595 30.71 31.91 15.38
C PHE A 595 30.38 31.07 16.61
N ILE A 596 29.23 31.38 17.23
CA ILE A 596 28.67 30.62 18.35
C ILE A 596 28.06 29.32 17.81
N TYR A 597 28.65 28.18 18.17
CA TYR A 597 28.14 26.87 17.81
C TYR A 597 27.32 26.27 18.97
N GLN A 598 26.12 25.77 18.69
CA GLN A 598 25.20 25.24 19.69
C GLN A 598 24.96 26.24 20.84
N ASP A 599 25.19 25.82 22.09
CA ASP A 599 25.02 26.59 23.31
C ASP A 599 26.38 27.04 23.91
N GLU A 600 27.46 27.05 23.12
CA GLU A 600 28.79 27.50 23.57
C GLU A 600 28.79 29.01 23.82
N VAL A 601 28.98 29.42 25.08
CA VAL A 601 28.86 30.84 25.49
C VAL A 601 30.22 31.54 25.55
N ASP A 602 31.29 30.79 25.79
CA ASP A 602 32.64 31.33 25.96
C ASP A 602 33.32 31.60 24.60
N GLU A 603 33.93 32.78 24.44
CA GLU A 603 34.59 33.18 23.18
C GLU A 603 35.78 32.29 22.78
N GLU A 604 36.38 31.61 23.77
CA GLU A 604 37.46 30.65 23.57
C GLU A 604 36.93 29.37 22.89
N ASP A 605 35.66 29.01 23.11
CA ASP A 605 35.02 27.81 22.58
C ASP A 605 34.33 28.02 21.22
N GLN A 606 34.25 29.26 20.74
CA GLN A 606 33.71 29.54 19.41
C GLN A 606 34.49 28.84 18.29
N VAL A 607 33.72 28.23 17.39
CA VAL A 607 34.27 27.52 16.22
C VAL A 607 34.68 28.52 15.15
N ILE A 608 35.89 28.35 14.59
CA ILE A 608 36.38 29.12 13.44
C ILE A 608 36.14 28.30 12.18
N LEU A 609 35.40 28.87 11.23
CA LEU A 609 35.23 28.28 9.89
C LEU A 609 35.87 29.18 8.83
N LYS A 610 36.53 28.56 7.86
CA LYS A 610 36.96 29.18 6.59
C LYS A 610 35.74 29.74 5.83
N GLU A 611 35.99 30.59 4.86
CA GLU A 611 34.94 30.99 3.91
C GLU A 611 34.44 29.78 3.12
N PHE A 612 33.12 29.69 2.95
CA PHE A 612 32.47 28.67 2.13
C PHE A 612 31.23 29.26 1.46
N SER A 613 30.71 28.58 0.44
CA SER A 613 29.46 28.92 -0.21
C SER A 613 28.44 27.80 0.00
N ILE A 614 27.20 28.14 0.34
CA ILE A 614 26.10 27.19 0.59
C ILE A 614 24.92 27.50 -0.31
N MET A 615 24.21 26.48 -0.79
CA MET A 615 22.99 26.69 -1.57
C MET A 615 21.97 27.51 -0.77
N LYS A 616 21.38 28.52 -1.42
CA LYS A 616 20.34 29.37 -0.83
C LYS A 616 19.08 28.59 -0.49
N PHE A 617 18.74 27.59 -1.29
CA PHE A 617 17.54 26.78 -1.16
C PHE A 617 17.90 25.32 -0.89
N PRO A 618 17.02 24.56 -0.20
CA PRO A 618 17.08 23.10 -0.30
C PRO A 618 16.90 22.67 -1.76
N VAL A 619 17.50 21.55 -2.15
CA VAL A 619 17.39 21.03 -3.51
C VAL A 619 15.91 20.72 -3.80
N THR A 620 15.44 21.22 -4.94
CA THR A 620 14.04 21.05 -5.37
C THR A 620 13.84 19.77 -6.17
N ASN A 621 12.59 19.33 -6.29
CA ASN A 621 12.22 18.20 -7.16
C ASN A 621 12.70 18.41 -8.61
N ALA A 622 12.55 19.64 -9.16
CA ALA A 622 13.00 19.95 -10.52
C ALA A 622 14.51 19.87 -10.69
N LEU A 623 15.29 20.29 -9.68
CA LEU A 623 16.75 20.19 -9.72
C LEU A 623 17.20 18.73 -9.53
N TYR A 624 16.56 17.98 -8.63
CA TYR A 624 16.86 16.56 -8.44
C TYR A 624 16.54 15.73 -9.70
N GLN A 625 15.49 16.07 -10.43
CA GLN A 625 15.17 15.45 -11.73
C GLN A 625 16.24 15.74 -12.80
N GLN A 626 17.04 16.81 -12.64
CA GLN A 626 18.22 17.00 -13.49
C GLN A 626 19.35 16.03 -13.14
N PHE A 627 19.38 15.42 -11.97
CA PHE A 627 20.36 14.39 -11.61
C PHE A 627 19.88 12.99 -11.99
N ASP A 628 18.60 12.70 -11.71
CA ASP A 628 17.93 11.44 -11.99
C ASP A 628 16.67 11.71 -12.84
N PRO A 629 16.74 11.53 -14.16
CA PRO A 629 15.60 11.78 -15.05
C PRO A 629 14.40 10.87 -14.78
N GLN A 630 14.62 9.69 -14.18
CA GLN A 630 13.58 8.72 -13.87
C GLN A 630 13.00 8.94 -12.46
N HIS A 631 13.45 9.96 -11.73
CA HIS A 631 12.97 10.28 -10.40
C HIS A 631 11.45 10.49 -10.37
N GLN A 632 10.77 9.62 -9.63
CA GLN A 632 9.37 9.80 -9.24
C GLN A 632 9.30 10.25 -7.78
N ASN A 633 8.49 11.27 -7.51
CA ASN A 633 8.26 11.75 -6.16
C ASN A 633 7.68 10.61 -5.31
N ARG A 634 8.42 10.18 -4.29
CA ARG A 634 8.04 9.04 -3.43
C ARG A 634 6.87 9.35 -2.50
N PHE A 635 6.69 10.63 -2.21
CA PHE A 635 5.64 11.13 -1.34
C PHE A 635 4.90 12.29 -2.02
N PRO A 636 4.23 12.04 -3.17
CA PRO A 636 3.63 13.09 -3.98
C PRO A 636 2.50 13.83 -3.25
N ARG A 637 1.91 13.21 -2.22
CA ARG A 637 0.95 13.87 -1.33
C ARG A 637 1.56 15.04 -0.54
N TYR A 638 2.85 14.96 -0.23
CA TYR A 638 3.55 15.91 0.66
C TYR A 638 4.53 16.83 -0.07
N SER A 639 5.08 16.41 -1.21
CA SER A 639 5.88 17.25 -2.11
C SER A 639 5.69 16.76 -3.55
N PHE A 640 5.13 17.63 -4.40
CA PHE A 640 4.76 17.28 -5.77
C PHE A 640 5.34 18.25 -6.80
N ALA A 641 5.25 19.56 -6.53
CA ALA A 641 5.63 20.58 -7.47
C ALA A 641 7.16 20.65 -7.66
N GLY A 642 7.59 21.07 -8.85
CA GLY A 642 9.01 21.11 -9.21
C GLY A 642 9.84 22.09 -8.37
N ASP A 643 9.22 23.12 -7.79
CA ASP A 643 9.84 24.14 -6.94
C ASP A 643 9.72 23.86 -5.44
N GLN A 644 9.10 22.74 -5.06
CA GLN A 644 9.13 22.22 -3.69
C GLN A 644 10.41 21.42 -3.45
N PRO A 645 10.90 21.34 -2.20
CA PRO A 645 12.04 20.50 -1.83
C PRO A 645 11.83 19.04 -2.21
N VAL A 646 12.89 18.40 -2.68
CA VAL A 646 12.92 16.94 -2.79
C VAL A 646 12.89 16.31 -1.39
N ILE A 647 12.02 15.32 -1.21
CA ILE A 647 11.85 14.60 0.05
C ILE A 647 11.90 13.10 -0.17
N GLY A 648 12.11 12.35 0.91
CA GLY A 648 12.15 10.89 0.84
C GLY A 648 13.43 10.40 0.17
N ILE A 649 14.52 11.16 0.27
CA ILE A 649 15.85 10.69 -0.10
C ILE A 649 16.63 10.29 1.16
N ASN A 650 17.48 9.28 1.03
CA ASN A 650 18.37 8.87 2.11
C ASN A 650 19.72 9.60 2.02
N TYR A 651 20.57 9.42 3.02
CA TYR A 651 21.87 10.11 3.09
C TYR A 651 22.77 9.77 1.90
N TYR A 652 22.77 8.51 1.47
CA TYR A 652 23.62 8.03 0.38
C TYR A 652 23.23 8.66 -0.96
N GLU A 653 21.94 8.77 -1.25
CA GLU A 653 21.42 9.52 -2.40
C GLU A 653 21.84 10.99 -2.35
N ALA A 654 21.77 11.60 -1.16
CA ALA A 654 22.13 13.00 -0.99
C ALA A 654 23.63 13.26 -1.23
N VAL A 655 24.50 12.35 -0.76
CA VAL A 655 25.95 12.39 -1.03
C VAL A 655 26.23 12.30 -2.52
N VAL A 656 25.63 11.34 -3.23
CA VAL A 656 25.89 11.16 -4.66
C VAL A 656 25.37 12.34 -5.47
N PHE A 657 24.20 12.89 -5.13
CA PHE A 657 23.69 14.11 -5.75
C PHE A 657 24.68 15.27 -5.57
N ALA A 658 25.19 15.48 -4.36
CA ALA A 658 26.15 16.54 -4.10
C ALA A 658 27.44 16.35 -4.91
N LEU A 659 27.94 15.11 -5.01
CA LEU A 659 29.13 14.80 -5.83
C LEU A 659 28.89 15.04 -7.32
N TRP A 660 27.72 14.68 -7.85
CA TRP A 660 27.33 14.97 -9.24
C TRP A 660 27.32 16.48 -9.51
N MET A 661 26.83 17.26 -8.55
CA MET A 661 26.87 18.72 -8.57
C MET A 661 28.29 19.32 -8.49
N GLY A 662 29.32 18.51 -8.21
CA GLY A 662 30.67 18.99 -7.92
C GLY A 662 30.80 19.62 -6.52
N LEU A 663 29.83 19.36 -5.64
CA LEU A 663 29.69 19.91 -4.30
C LEU A 663 29.76 18.80 -3.23
N ARG A 664 29.48 19.14 -1.97
CA ARG A 664 29.28 18.18 -0.87
C ARG A 664 28.10 18.56 0.01
N LEU A 665 27.70 17.65 0.90
CA LEU A 665 26.77 18.00 1.99
C LEU A 665 27.46 18.98 2.98
N PRO A 666 26.70 19.88 3.63
CA PRO A 666 27.24 20.77 4.65
C PRO A 666 27.74 19.99 5.87
N THR A 667 28.73 20.54 6.55
CA THR A 667 28.98 20.15 7.95
C THR A 667 27.87 20.71 8.83
N GLU A 668 27.62 20.10 9.99
CA GLU A 668 26.65 20.62 10.97
C GLU A 668 26.97 22.07 11.37
N GLN A 669 28.26 22.39 11.50
CA GLN A 669 28.77 23.73 11.85
C GLN A 669 28.55 24.74 10.71
N GLU A 670 28.85 24.37 9.46
CA GLU A 670 28.58 25.22 8.30
C GLU A 670 27.10 25.51 8.14
N TRP A 671 26.25 24.49 8.32
CA TRP A 671 24.81 24.65 8.27
C TRP A 671 24.33 25.62 9.36
N GLU A 672 24.80 25.46 10.60
CA GLU A 672 24.39 26.32 11.71
C GLU A 672 24.84 27.76 11.50
N LYS A 673 26.11 27.99 11.13
CA LYS A 673 26.63 29.32 10.83
C LYS A 673 25.81 29.97 9.71
N ALA A 674 25.52 29.24 8.63
CA ALA A 674 24.68 29.72 7.55
C ALA A 674 23.26 30.11 7.99
N ALA A 675 22.72 29.41 8.99
CA ALA A 675 21.38 29.64 9.54
C ALA A 675 21.33 30.87 10.45
N ARG A 676 22.25 30.97 11.41
CA ARG A 676 22.12 31.90 12.54
C ARG A 676 23.07 33.09 12.51
N GLY A 677 24.06 33.11 11.62
CA GLY A 677 25.08 34.16 11.63
C GLY A 677 26.14 33.96 12.72
N THR A 678 26.74 35.05 13.17
CA THR A 678 27.76 35.06 14.25
C THR A 678 27.20 35.52 15.60
N ASP A 679 25.98 36.07 15.61
CA ASP A 679 25.31 36.68 16.76
C ASP A 679 24.43 35.71 17.56
N GLY A 680 24.50 34.41 17.25
CA GLY A 680 23.89 33.39 18.09
C GLY A 680 22.35 33.37 18.03
N LYS A 681 21.73 33.73 16.89
CA LYS A 681 20.27 33.76 16.77
C LYS A 681 19.60 32.41 17.06
N THR A 682 18.44 32.44 17.70
CA THR A 682 17.61 31.25 17.96
C THR A 682 16.98 30.68 16.68
N TYR A 683 16.47 31.57 15.82
CA TYR A 683 15.93 31.29 14.48
C TYR A 683 16.68 32.12 13.44
N PRO A 684 16.59 31.80 12.13
CA PRO A 684 17.32 32.53 11.09
C PRO A 684 17.04 34.05 11.09
N TRP A 685 15.79 34.42 11.41
CA TRP A 685 15.34 35.80 11.53
C TRP A 685 15.61 36.45 12.91
N GLY A 686 16.09 35.70 13.91
CA GLY A 686 16.39 36.21 15.26
C GLY A 686 15.66 35.48 16.37
N GLU A 687 15.21 36.23 17.37
CA GLU A 687 14.50 35.71 18.54
C GLU A 687 13.02 35.42 18.23
N PRO A 688 12.39 34.46 18.93
CA PRO A 688 10.98 34.15 18.73
C PRO A 688 10.09 35.36 19.04
N MET A 689 9.31 35.79 18.05
CA MET A 689 8.31 36.86 18.20
C MET A 689 6.86 36.32 18.30
N GLY A 690 6.72 35.01 18.53
CA GLY A 690 5.45 34.28 18.49
C GLY A 690 5.30 33.43 17.24
N TYR A 691 4.09 32.93 16.98
CA TYR A 691 3.77 32.15 15.78
C TYR A 691 3.49 33.09 14.60
N GLU A 692 4.51 33.41 13.82
CA GLU A 692 4.40 34.32 12.66
C GLU A 692 4.34 33.53 11.35
N LYS A 693 3.17 33.60 10.69
CA LYS A 693 2.98 32.97 9.38
C LYS A 693 3.87 33.66 8.34
N GLY A 694 4.58 32.89 7.52
CA GLY A 694 5.45 33.40 6.45
C GLY A 694 6.96 33.33 6.75
N PHE A 695 7.36 32.96 7.97
CA PHE A 695 8.77 32.80 8.34
C PHE A 695 9.29 31.37 8.24
N ALA A 696 8.44 30.38 8.48
CA ALA A 696 8.83 28.97 8.47
C ALA A 696 7.61 28.09 8.16
N ASN A 697 7.81 27.04 7.36
CA ASN A 697 6.80 26.00 7.18
C ASN A 697 6.98 24.93 8.27
N THR A 698 6.11 24.96 9.28
CA THR A 698 6.12 24.05 10.43
C THR A 698 4.69 23.58 10.70
N CYS A 699 4.52 22.54 11.52
CA CYS A 699 3.20 21.96 11.73
C CYS A 699 2.23 22.88 12.49
N ASP A 700 2.74 23.93 13.13
CA ASP A 700 1.96 24.99 13.78
C ASP A 700 1.01 25.72 12.79
N PHE A 701 1.36 25.75 11.50
CA PHE A 701 0.57 26.41 10.46
C PHE A 701 -0.37 25.46 9.68
N MET A 702 -0.38 24.16 10.03
CA MET A 702 -1.31 23.13 9.55
C MET A 702 -1.40 22.94 8.01
N GLU A 703 -0.33 23.20 7.26
CA GLU A 703 -0.32 22.93 5.81
C GLU A 703 -0.14 21.43 5.47
N CYS A 704 0.50 20.67 6.36
CA CYS A 704 0.73 19.22 6.27
C CYS A 704 1.42 18.77 4.96
N LYS A 705 2.27 19.62 4.38
CA LYS A 705 3.07 19.39 3.17
C LYS A 705 4.21 20.41 3.05
N THR A 706 5.13 20.21 2.12
CA THR A 706 6.17 21.19 1.78
C THR A 706 5.59 22.42 1.07
N SER A 707 6.31 23.55 1.16
CA SER A 707 6.02 24.79 0.43
C SER A 707 7.12 25.02 -0.62
N PRO A 708 6.82 25.71 -1.73
CA PRO A 708 7.83 26.21 -2.67
C PRO A 708 8.98 26.94 -1.95
N VAL A 709 10.23 26.68 -2.37
CA VAL A 709 11.44 27.16 -1.67
C VAL A 709 11.66 28.68 -1.71
N LEU A 710 10.85 29.40 -2.49
CA LEU A 710 10.90 30.86 -2.65
C LEU A 710 9.78 31.58 -1.89
N GLU A 711 8.91 30.85 -1.18
CA GLU A 711 7.69 31.42 -0.59
C GLU A 711 7.95 32.19 0.73
N LEU A 712 8.96 31.78 1.51
CA LEU A 712 9.18 32.24 2.89
C LEU A 712 10.36 33.21 3.01
N ASP A 713 10.30 34.34 2.30
CA ASP A 713 11.38 35.34 2.25
C ASP A 713 11.63 36.05 3.59
N GLN A 714 10.60 36.22 4.42
CA GLN A 714 10.74 36.80 5.77
C GLN A 714 11.57 35.91 6.70
N GLY A 715 11.62 34.61 6.41
CA GLY A 715 12.39 33.61 7.15
C GLY A 715 13.87 33.51 6.78
N MET A 716 14.37 34.35 5.87
CA MET A 716 15.75 34.28 5.40
C MET A 716 16.77 34.40 6.52
N SER A 717 17.85 33.62 6.41
CA SER A 717 19.02 33.73 7.28
C SER A 717 19.77 35.05 7.09
N PRO A 718 20.70 35.42 8.00
CA PRO A 718 21.52 36.63 7.85
C PRO A 718 22.36 36.65 6.57
N TYR A 719 22.63 35.47 6.00
CA TYR A 719 23.35 35.31 4.75
C TYR A 719 22.42 35.11 3.54
N GLY A 720 21.09 35.17 3.71
CA GLY A 720 20.12 35.06 2.61
C GLY A 720 19.78 33.63 2.19
N CYS A 721 19.97 32.66 3.09
CA CYS A 721 19.52 31.28 2.89
C CYS A 721 18.05 31.13 3.32
N TYR A 722 17.24 30.47 2.50
CA TYR A 722 15.84 30.15 2.75
C TYR A 722 15.71 28.81 3.47
N ASP A 723 14.56 28.61 4.11
CA ASP A 723 14.16 27.35 4.75
C ASP A 723 15.20 26.79 5.73
N MET A 724 16.00 27.67 6.36
CA MET A 724 16.90 27.30 7.46
C MET A 724 16.13 27.03 8.78
N ALA A 725 14.81 27.07 8.73
CA ALA A 725 13.88 26.70 9.79
C ALA A 725 12.56 26.23 9.17
N GLY A 726 12.23 24.95 9.31
CA GLY A 726 11.03 24.32 8.74
C GLY A 726 11.23 23.83 7.30
N ASN A 727 10.11 23.64 6.61
CA ASN A 727 9.98 22.99 5.30
C ASN A 727 10.51 21.53 5.33
N VAL A 728 11.83 21.29 5.32
CA VAL A 728 12.41 19.94 5.37
C VAL A 728 13.65 19.89 6.25
N TRP A 729 13.85 18.74 6.91
CA TRP A 729 15.14 18.41 7.51
C TRP A 729 16.18 18.26 6.41
N GLU A 730 17.44 18.56 6.72
CA GLU A 730 18.51 18.48 5.73
C GLU A 730 19.69 17.64 6.22
N TRP A 731 20.12 16.69 5.39
CA TRP A 731 21.27 15.83 5.67
C TRP A 731 22.56 16.64 5.81
N CYS A 732 23.26 16.42 6.93
CA CYS A 732 24.63 16.89 7.16
C CYS A 732 25.62 15.73 7.06
N MET A 733 26.89 16.04 6.87
CA MET A 733 27.92 15.02 6.64
C MET A 733 28.21 14.13 7.87
N GLN A 734 28.17 14.71 9.06
CA GLN A 734 28.66 14.06 10.28
C GLN A 734 27.81 12.87 10.75
N LYS A 735 28.50 11.88 11.33
CA LYS A 735 27.88 10.84 12.16
C LYS A 735 27.43 11.45 13.48
N ASN A 736 26.31 11.00 14.02
CA ASN A 736 25.97 11.31 15.40
C ASN A 736 26.97 10.59 16.33
N VAL A 737 27.79 11.35 17.05
CA VAL A 737 28.86 10.84 17.92
C VAL A 737 28.26 10.19 19.18
N SER A 738 27.71 9.00 19.00
CA SER A 738 27.42 8.06 20.09
C SER A 738 28.01 6.71 19.70
N LYS A 739 28.66 6.03 20.64
CA LYS A 739 29.51 4.83 20.40
C LYS A 739 28.81 3.66 19.69
N HIS A 740 27.49 3.71 19.49
CA HIS A 740 26.68 2.66 18.90
C HIS A 740 25.75 3.14 17.78
N SER A 741 25.91 4.37 17.27
CA SER A 741 25.01 4.92 16.25
C SER A 741 25.69 5.05 14.89
N THR A 742 25.04 4.48 13.87
CA THR A 742 25.33 4.72 12.46
C THR A 742 24.60 5.95 11.90
N GLN A 743 23.76 6.59 12.72
CA GLN A 743 22.89 7.68 12.32
C GLN A 743 23.67 8.91 11.86
N ARG A 744 23.10 9.65 10.93
CA ARG A 744 23.61 10.91 10.40
C ARG A 744 22.80 12.08 10.92
N ILE A 745 23.47 13.20 11.10
CA ILE A 745 22.86 14.42 11.64
C ILE A 745 21.98 15.06 10.56
N VAL A 746 20.83 15.57 10.99
CA VAL A 746 19.98 16.45 10.20
C VAL A 746 19.66 17.74 10.94
N ARG A 747 19.41 18.82 10.18
CA ARG A 747 19.17 20.17 10.70
C ARG A 747 17.95 20.83 10.05
N GLY A 748 17.43 21.90 10.66
CA GLY A 748 16.39 22.76 10.08
C GLY A 748 14.97 22.54 10.60
N GLY A 749 14.60 21.37 11.09
CA GLY A 749 13.18 21.07 11.33
C GLY A 749 12.44 20.78 10.04
N SER A 750 11.13 20.52 10.09
CA SER A 750 10.33 20.27 8.89
C SER A 750 8.88 20.72 9.07
N TRP A 751 8.11 20.68 7.98
CA TRP A 751 6.65 20.91 7.99
C TRP A 751 5.87 19.98 8.96
N MET A 752 6.45 18.85 9.37
CA MET A 752 5.84 17.93 10.35
C MET A 752 6.10 18.32 11.80
N ASN A 753 7.07 19.19 12.06
CA ASN A 753 7.54 19.47 13.41
C ASN A 753 7.05 20.83 13.89
N TYR A 754 6.89 20.94 15.21
CA TYR A 754 6.63 22.23 15.85
C TYR A 754 7.85 23.14 15.68
N LEU A 755 7.62 24.45 15.69
CA LEU A 755 8.63 25.50 15.53
C LEU A 755 9.80 25.37 16.53
N VAL A 756 9.58 24.79 17.71
CA VAL A 756 10.65 24.52 18.68
C VAL A 756 11.73 23.56 18.14
N HIS A 757 11.39 22.67 17.21
CA HIS A 757 12.33 21.75 16.55
C HIS A 757 12.98 22.36 15.30
N ALA A 758 12.59 23.57 14.91
CA ALA A 758 13.14 24.31 13.76
C ALA A 758 14.12 25.42 14.19
N LYS A 759 14.58 25.42 15.45
CA LYS A 759 15.63 26.33 15.93
C LYS A 759 16.94 26.03 15.21
N CYS A 760 17.78 27.04 15.00
CA CYS A 760 19.08 26.89 14.34
C CYS A 760 20.00 25.89 15.06
N VAL A 761 19.92 25.82 16.39
CA VAL A 761 20.71 24.88 17.22
C VAL A 761 20.09 23.48 17.32
N PHE A 762 18.82 23.30 16.92
CA PHE A 762 18.19 22.00 17.05
C PHE A 762 18.78 21.02 16.03
N ARG A 763 19.12 19.81 16.50
CA ARG A 763 19.59 18.70 15.67
C ARG A 763 18.76 17.47 15.93
N ASN A 764 18.61 16.66 14.90
CA ASN A 764 18.11 15.30 15.02
C ASN A 764 19.08 14.34 14.34
N SER A 765 18.87 13.04 14.49
CA SER A 765 19.65 12.05 13.78
C SER A 765 18.79 10.91 13.26
N PHE A 766 19.10 10.49 12.05
CA PHE A 766 18.33 9.48 11.32
C PHE A 766 19.27 8.42 10.75
N ASP A 767 18.77 7.20 10.60
CA ASP A 767 19.50 6.13 9.90
C ASP A 767 19.78 6.60 8.45
N PRO A 768 21.05 6.57 7.99
CA PRO A 768 21.43 7.05 6.67
C PRO A 768 20.82 6.28 5.49
N ALA A 769 20.35 5.04 5.70
CA ALA A 769 19.71 4.25 4.65
C ALA A 769 18.20 4.48 4.58
N GLU A 770 17.62 5.10 5.61
CA GLU A 770 16.20 5.34 5.70
C GLU A 770 15.76 6.56 4.89
N ARG A 771 14.57 6.44 4.28
CA ARG A 771 13.91 7.53 3.55
C ARG A 771 12.78 8.08 4.38
N TYR A 772 12.95 9.31 4.83
CA TYR A 772 11.96 10.02 5.61
C TYR A 772 11.23 11.02 4.73
N LEU A 773 9.91 11.07 4.88
CA LEU A 773 9.01 11.91 4.09
C LEU A 773 9.13 13.43 4.36
N ALA A 774 10.04 13.83 5.25
CA ALA A 774 10.30 15.22 5.60
C ALA A 774 11.81 15.55 5.65
N VAL A 775 12.65 14.72 5.01
CA VAL A 775 14.09 14.95 4.90
C VAL A 775 14.48 15.13 3.43
N GLY A 776 15.21 16.21 3.16
CA GLY A 776 15.85 16.57 1.91
C GLY A 776 17.34 16.88 2.13
N LEU A 777 17.87 17.83 1.34
CA LEU A 777 19.29 18.18 1.35
C LEU A 777 19.53 19.60 0.82
N ARG A 778 20.70 20.13 1.15
CA ARG A 778 21.35 21.24 0.46
C ARG A 778 22.84 20.96 0.31
N CYS A 779 23.50 21.69 -0.57
CA CYS A 779 24.93 21.48 -0.86
C CYS A 779 25.79 22.69 -0.51
N VAL A 780 27.07 22.43 -0.26
CA VAL A 780 28.12 23.41 0.04
C VAL A 780 29.31 23.23 -0.90
N GLU A 781 29.90 24.35 -1.29
CA GLU A 781 31.23 24.47 -1.89
C GLU A 781 32.18 25.07 -0.85
N ALA A 782 33.29 24.38 -0.56
CA ALA A 782 34.33 24.88 0.34
C ALA A 782 35.71 24.44 -0.12
N PRO A 783 36.79 25.19 0.19
CA PRO A 783 38.14 24.66 0.12
C PRO A 783 38.26 23.43 1.03
N GLN A 784 39.06 22.42 0.65
CA GLN A 784 39.30 21.21 1.44
C GLN A 784 39.53 21.56 2.92
N TYR A 785 38.81 20.87 3.82
CA TYR A 785 38.77 21.20 5.24
C TYR A 785 40.17 21.08 5.85
N THR A 786 40.64 22.16 6.46
CA THR A 786 41.59 22.10 7.56
C THR A 786 40.78 22.50 8.79
N GLU A 787 40.40 21.52 9.63
CA GLU A 787 40.29 21.86 11.05
C GLU A 787 41.65 22.46 11.39
N ILE A 788 41.68 23.73 11.77
CA ILE A 788 42.85 24.23 12.48
C ILE A 788 42.77 23.47 13.80
N GLU A 789 43.56 22.39 13.92
CA GLU A 789 43.94 21.87 15.23
C GLU A 789 44.25 23.11 16.05
N ARG A 790 43.57 23.30 17.19
CA ARG A 790 44.03 24.27 18.18
C ARG A 790 45.47 23.86 18.43
N ASP A 791 46.41 24.63 17.88
CA ASP A 791 47.81 24.55 18.25
C ASP A 791 47.79 24.86 19.75
N ASP A 792 47.79 23.80 20.56
CA ASP A 792 48.24 23.83 21.95
C ASP A 792 49.77 24.08 21.92
N THR A 793 50.14 25.20 21.31
CA THR A 793 51.45 25.80 21.35
C THR A 793 51.21 27.30 21.45
N ASP A 794 51.02 27.77 22.68
CA ASP A 794 51.80 28.89 23.20
C ASP A 794 51.76 28.90 24.75
N ASP A 795 52.93 28.53 25.27
CA ASP A 795 53.65 29.09 26.42
C ASP A 795 53.41 28.65 27.89
N LEU A 796 54.47 27.96 28.37
CA LEU A 796 55.09 27.86 29.73
C LEU A 796 54.85 26.61 30.59
#